data_AF-A0A545TEB0-F1
#
_entry.id   AF-A0A545TEB0-F1
#
_cell.length_a   1.000
_cell.length_b   1.000
_cell.length_c   1.000
_cell.angle_alpha   90.00
_cell.angle_beta   90.00
_cell.angle_gamma   90.00
#
_symmetry.space_group_name_H-M   'P 1'
#
loop_
_entity.id
_entity.type
_entity.pdbx_description
1 polymer ?
#
loop_
_entity_poly.entity_id
_entity_poly.type
_entity_poly.pdbx_seq_one_letter_code
_entity_poly.pdbx_strand_id
1 'polypeptide(L)'
;MNTKKLLLTLLSCSGMWCMLASSHGAMFKDYYKFDNSNEGLTAAQIVALQGNKALAANQCVNGSANGYPCRNVDLQAFLAKADMGGGSQNLNDIWGWTDPVNGNEIAIVGRTNGTAFVNISDPENPVHIGFLRSHNNGTSSWRDIKVYNDHAFIVADSQSTHGLQVYDMRQLRNTQPNSTLTETAHFNGFGSAHNIAINEDTGFAYIVGSNQCSGGLYMVDVSSPQAPSYAGCFSSDGYTHDAQCVIYNGPDVIYQGREICVGYNEDTITIVDVSDKSNPVQLSRSGYSGSRYTHQGWFLNDNHSILIMNDELDEQRSSINTTSYIWDVSDLDNPNEIGRYVGPTPAVDHNLYTLNNYVIETNYRAGMRILRTTEIENGVMTEAAYFDTIPGSNSAQFSGTWSNYPYFASGNIVLSDIGTGLFIVKPDWQAIDNDTPPPISYCDASGNNASEEWIGNVEVGNFSNPSGSSQYSDFTAMSVAMSIGNNAITLTPEFAGTSYNEYWKIWIDFDANGTFDASEEVFDSGGASSAIVNGNITIPSDAAGSTRMRVAMRYNAAPSACGSFNYGEVEDYTVTFDGDPPPPPPTCSVEENFESGLGGWTTSGSCSTGTFITGTPDQVVNGGVTTQVGGAQSGNSALFTQPNSGGAGSDDVDGGECVVTSPAYNVATTSDVSLYYFHGQRDAGDDANDGFNLELSVNGGSYQSLVSIGDQTSNAAWTLENFTSGAGTIQIRARVADATGGGDLIEAGIDNLKVCAQQ
;
A
#
# COMPACT_ATOMS: atom_id res chain seq x y z
N MET A 1 23.30 -84.84 28.49
CA MET A 1 22.17 -84.34 29.31
C MET A 1 22.39 -82.85 29.54
N ASN A 2 21.46 -82.05 29.01
CA ASN A 2 21.12 -80.65 29.28
C ASN A 2 22.15 -79.51 29.10
N THR A 3 22.06 -78.93 27.90
CA THR A 3 22.30 -77.54 27.51
C THR A 3 21.56 -76.50 28.38
N LYS A 4 22.24 -75.40 28.76
CA LYS A 4 21.68 -74.04 28.84
C LYS A 4 22.80 -72.98 28.89
N LYS A 5 22.57 -71.88 28.17
CA LYS A 5 23.27 -70.58 28.10
C LYS A 5 24.42 -70.45 27.08
N LEU A 6 24.10 -69.97 25.88
CA LEU A 6 24.49 -68.64 25.38
C LEU A 6 23.84 -68.40 24.00
N LEU A 7 23.66 -67.13 23.63
CA LEU A 7 23.07 -66.58 22.39
C LEU A 7 21.54 -66.64 22.28
N LEU A 8 20.92 -65.46 22.23
CA LEU A 8 19.69 -65.24 21.48
C LEU A 8 19.81 -63.90 20.74
N THR A 9 20.03 -64.01 19.43
CA THR A 9 19.72 -63.00 18.42
C THR A 9 18.85 -63.72 17.40
N LEU A 10 17.68 -63.13 17.07
CA LEU A 10 16.89 -63.22 15.82
C LEU A 10 15.37 -63.36 16.06
N LEU A 11 14.71 -62.23 15.75
CA LEU A 11 13.40 -62.04 15.11
C LEU A 11 12.15 -62.77 15.65
N SER A 12 11.24 -61.96 16.19
CA SER A 12 9.87 -61.91 15.64
C SER A 12 9.30 -60.49 15.83
N CYS A 13 9.05 -59.85 14.70
CA CYS A 13 8.34 -58.59 14.52
C CYS A 13 6.87 -58.76 14.92
N SER A 14 6.33 -57.90 15.80
CA SER A 14 4.93 -57.42 15.77
C SER A 14 4.57 -56.64 17.04
N GLY A 15 4.21 -55.36 16.86
CA GLY A 15 3.18 -54.70 17.67
C GLY A 15 3.65 -54.04 18.97
N MET A 16 4.07 -52.77 18.88
CA MET A 16 3.60 -51.67 19.73
C MET A 16 4.42 -50.41 19.41
N TRP A 17 3.97 -49.66 18.41
CA TRP A 17 4.20 -48.22 18.35
C TRP A 17 2.83 -47.59 18.59
N CYS A 18 2.55 -47.27 19.86
CA CYS A 18 1.58 -46.21 20.16
C CYS A 18 2.26 -44.90 19.77
N MET A 19 2.03 -44.43 18.55
CA MET A 19 2.23 -43.03 18.22
C MET A 19 1.17 -42.25 18.99
N LEU A 20 1.58 -41.50 20.01
CA LEU A 20 0.78 -40.40 20.52
C LEU A 20 0.83 -39.30 19.46
N ALA A 21 -0.29 -39.07 18.79
CA ALA A 21 -0.48 -37.93 17.92
C ALA A 21 -0.43 -36.65 18.76
N SER A 22 0.67 -35.91 18.69
CA SER A 22 0.74 -34.52 19.12
C SER A 22 0.73 -33.65 17.87
N SER A 23 -0.44 -33.16 17.46
CA SER A 23 -0.55 -32.03 16.54
C SER A 23 -0.51 -30.76 17.37
N HIS A 24 0.70 -30.28 17.67
CA HIS A 24 1.10 -28.93 18.12
C HIS A 24 2.60 -28.86 17.80
N GLY A 25 3.07 -27.77 17.18
CA GLY A 25 4.45 -27.62 16.71
C GLY A 25 5.48 -28.17 17.69
N ALA A 26 6.35 -29.09 17.24
CA ALA A 26 7.35 -29.71 18.10
C ALA A 26 8.50 -28.76 18.49
N MET A 27 8.53 -27.53 17.94
CA MET A 27 9.59 -26.55 18.19
C MET A 27 9.22 -25.44 19.17
N PHE A 28 7.94 -25.09 19.34
CA PHE A 28 7.48 -24.16 20.38
C PHE A 28 6.28 -24.76 21.12
N LYS A 29 6.52 -25.13 22.38
CA LYS A 29 5.47 -25.62 23.27
C LYS A 29 4.76 -24.40 23.82
N ASP A 30 3.81 -23.86 23.09
CA ASP A 30 3.27 -22.55 23.43
C ASP A 30 2.61 -22.57 24.81
N TYR A 31 3.19 -21.77 25.70
CA TYR A 31 2.64 -21.49 27.02
C TYR A 31 1.58 -20.39 26.91
N TYR A 32 0.68 -20.49 25.92
CA TYR A 32 -0.46 -19.58 25.76
C TYR A 32 -1.30 -19.60 27.04
N LYS A 33 -1.41 -18.45 27.70
CA LYS A 33 -2.50 -18.20 28.64
C LYS A 33 -3.42 -17.20 27.99
N PHE A 34 -4.45 -17.74 27.36
CA PHE A 34 -5.60 -16.97 26.91
C PHE A 34 -6.11 -16.10 28.06
N ASP A 35 -6.09 -14.78 27.87
CA ASP A 35 -6.59 -13.83 28.85
C ASP A 35 -8.04 -13.50 28.54
N ASN A 36 -8.95 -13.88 29.44
CA ASN A 36 -10.36 -13.54 29.35
C ASN A 36 -10.72 -12.25 30.11
N SER A 37 -9.72 -11.48 30.55
CA SER A 37 -9.89 -10.17 31.13
C SER A 37 -10.24 -9.15 30.04
N ASN A 38 -11.49 -9.20 29.58
CA ASN A 38 -12.09 -8.07 28.86
C ASN A 38 -12.26 -6.89 29.84
N GLU A 39 -11.15 -6.27 30.23
CA GLU A 39 -11.13 -5.00 30.96
C GLU A 39 -11.42 -3.88 29.95
N GLY A 40 -12.71 -3.65 29.67
CA GLY A 40 -13.13 -2.59 28.76
C GLY A 40 -14.52 -2.05 29.04
N LEU A 41 -15.53 -2.91 29.20
CA LEU A 41 -16.91 -2.49 29.48
C LEU A 41 -17.64 -3.53 30.34
N THR A 42 -18.33 -3.08 31.40
CA THR A 42 -19.20 -3.92 32.23
C THR A 42 -20.41 -4.40 31.42
N ALA A 43 -21.01 -5.54 31.81
CA ALA A 43 -22.27 -6.01 31.21
C ALA A 43 -23.39 -4.95 31.22
N ALA A 44 -23.37 -4.04 32.19
CA ALA A 44 -24.30 -2.91 32.25
C ALA A 44 -23.99 -1.82 31.21
N GLN A 45 -22.72 -1.58 30.87
CA GLN A 45 -22.32 -0.69 29.78
C GLN A 45 -22.66 -1.31 28.42
N ILE A 46 -22.47 -2.63 28.26
CA ILE A 46 -22.89 -3.37 27.05
C ILE A 46 -24.42 -3.28 26.83
N VAL A 47 -25.21 -3.41 27.90
CA VAL A 47 -26.68 -3.25 27.84
C VAL A 47 -27.09 -1.78 27.62
N ALA A 48 -26.32 -0.81 28.10
CA ALA A 48 -26.57 0.61 27.82
C ALA A 48 -26.32 0.98 26.34
N LEU A 49 -25.34 0.33 25.68
CA LEU A 49 -25.09 0.46 24.24
C LEU A 49 -26.24 -0.10 23.38
N GLN A 50 -26.94 -1.14 23.86
CA GLN A 50 -28.16 -1.66 23.24
C GLN A 50 -29.38 -0.72 23.41
N GLY A 51 -29.30 0.26 24.32
CA GLY A 51 -30.44 0.96 24.90
C GLY A 51 -30.83 2.30 24.27
N ASN A 52 -30.01 2.93 23.42
CA ASN A 52 -30.37 4.20 22.79
C ASN A 52 -29.89 4.28 21.34
N LYS A 53 -30.83 4.04 20.42
CA LYS A 53 -30.73 4.24 18.97
C LYS A 53 -30.63 5.73 18.60
N ALA A 54 -29.55 6.41 18.99
CA ALA A 54 -29.23 7.72 18.44
C ALA A 54 -28.15 7.53 17.37
N LEU A 55 -28.52 7.61 16.09
CA LEU A 55 -27.60 7.54 14.94
C LEU A 55 -26.35 8.43 15.12
N ALA A 56 -26.51 9.61 15.72
CA ALA A 56 -25.39 10.53 16.01
C ALA A 56 -24.38 10.01 17.05
N ALA A 57 -24.78 9.10 17.95
CA ALA A 57 -23.85 8.50 18.89
C ALA A 57 -22.99 7.42 18.23
N ASN A 58 -23.42 6.87 17.10
CA ASN A 58 -22.74 5.80 16.38
C ASN A 58 -21.71 6.32 15.36
N GLN A 59 -21.84 7.57 14.95
CA GLN A 59 -20.86 8.22 14.08
C GLN A 59 -19.59 8.55 14.84
N CYS A 60 -18.44 8.43 14.17
CA CYS A 60 -17.15 8.80 14.70
C CYS A 60 -16.99 10.32 14.71
N VAL A 61 -17.27 10.93 15.85
CA VAL A 61 -17.19 12.38 16.01
C VAL A 61 -16.30 12.69 17.21
N ASN A 62 -15.31 13.57 17.01
CA ASN A 62 -14.32 13.93 18.04
C ASN A 62 -13.61 12.71 18.66
N GLY A 63 -13.26 11.73 17.83
CA GLY A 63 -12.49 10.56 18.24
C GLY A 63 -13.29 9.46 18.96
N SER A 64 -14.63 9.52 18.95
CA SER A 64 -15.46 8.50 19.57
C SER A 64 -16.74 8.18 18.78
N ALA A 65 -17.05 6.89 18.71
CA ALA A 65 -18.29 6.32 18.22
C ALA A 65 -18.88 5.45 19.34
N ASN A 66 -19.93 5.93 19.99
CA ASN A 66 -20.67 5.26 21.06
C ASN A 66 -19.78 4.83 22.25
N GLY A 67 -18.78 5.66 22.55
CA GLY A 67 -17.81 5.41 23.63
C GLY A 67 -16.58 4.59 23.22
N TYR A 68 -16.55 4.07 21.99
CA TYR A 68 -15.37 3.42 21.42
C TYR A 68 -14.47 4.47 20.74
N PRO A 69 -13.14 4.44 20.97
CA PRO A 69 -12.19 5.26 20.24
C PRO A 69 -12.24 4.94 18.74
N CYS A 70 -12.26 5.97 17.92
CA CYS A 70 -12.27 5.80 16.46
C CYS A 70 -11.61 6.99 15.76
N ARG A 71 -11.19 6.79 14.51
CA ARG A 71 -10.91 7.85 13.54
C ARG A 71 -11.47 7.43 12.19
N ASN A 72 -12.35 8.24 11.61
CA ASN A 72 -12.99 8.01 10.30
C ASN A 72 -13.69 6.65 10.12
N VAL A 73 -14.12 6.00 11.22
CA VAL A 73 -14.82 4.71 11.18
C VAL A 73 -16.02 4.75 12.11
N ASP A 74 -17.22 4.65 11.54
CA ASP A 74 -18.49 4.67 12.26
C ASP A 74 -18.85 3.28 12.79
N LEU A 75 -19.53 3.22 13.94
CA LEU A 75 -20.18 2.01 14.44
C LEU A 75 -21.57 1.87 13.80
N GLN A 76 -21.86 0.75 13.15
CA GLN A 76 -23.22 0.45 12.67
C GLN A 76 -24.03 -0.26 13.75
N ALA A 77 -23.51 -1.37 14.27
CA ALA A 77 -24.15 -2.13 15.34
C ALA A 77 -23.14 -3.01 16.11
N PHE A 78 -23.58 -3.45 17.28
CA PHE A 78 -22.90 -4.43 18.11
C PHE A 78 -23.88 -5.55 18.48
N LEU A 79 -23.47 -6.81 18.27
CA LEU A 79 -24.22 -8.00 18.66
C LEU A 79 -23.41 -8.81 19.69
N ALA A 80 -23.93 -8.92 20.92
CA ALA A 80 -23.22 -9.61 21.99
C ALA A 80 -23.08 -11.11 21.67
N LYS A 81 -21.97 -11.73 22.10
CA LYS A 81 -21.74 -13.17 21.85
C LYS A 81 -22.83 -14.10 22.42
N ALA A 82 -23.55 -13.65 23.45
CA ALA A 82 -24.67 -14.40 24.03
C ALA A 82 -25.90 -14.48 23.09
N ASP A 83 -26.02 -13.54 22.14
CA ASP A 83 -27.16 -13.41 21.23
C ASP A 83 -26.94 -14.15 19.90
N MET A 84 -25.80 -14.85 19.75
CA MET A 84 -25.37 -15.54 18.51
C MET A 84 -25.38 -17.08 18.64
N GLY A 85 -26.36 -17.65 19.35
CA GLY A 85 -26.40 -19.09 19.64
C GLY A 85 -25.33 -19.49 20.66
N GLY A 86 -24.84 -20.74 20.65
CA GLY A 86 -23.57 -21.15 21.32
C GLY A 86 -23.36 -20.93 22.84
N GLY A 87 -24.23 -20.20 23.55
CA GLY A 87 -24.04 -19.82 24.97
C GLY A 87 -23.07 -18.64 25.14
N SER A 88 -22.34 -18.61 26.26
CA SER A 88 -21.36 -17.55 26.59
C SER A 88 -19.95 -17.79 26.04
N GLN A 89 -19.81 -18.71 25.07
CA GLN A 89 -18.52 -19.08 24.49
C GLN A 89 -17.90 -17.91 23.72
N ASN A 90 -16.57 -17.85 23.72
CA ASN A 90 -15.82 -16.79 23.05
C ASN A 90 -15.94 -16.92 21.53
N LEU A 91 -15.69 -15.79 20.87
CA LEU A 91 -15.56 -15.74 19.42
C LEU A 91 -14.09 -15.99 19.03
N ASN A 92 -13.89 -16.39 17.79
CA ASN A 92 -12.58 -16.48 17.13
C ASN A 92 -12.74 -15.97 15.68
N ASP A 93 -12.14 -16.62 14.69
CA ASP A 93 -12.10 -16.13 13.32
C ASP A 93 -13.50 -15.76 12.74
N ILE A 94 -13.48 -14.91 11.70
CA ILE A 94 -14.66 -14.41 11.02
C ILE A 94 -14.47 -14.41 9.52
N TRP A 95 -15.53 -14.74 8.80
CA TRP A 95 -15.61 -14.60 7.36
C TRP A 95 -16.95 -14.00 6.95
N GLY A 96 -17.14 -13.78 5.65
CA GLY A 96 -18.38 -13.26 5.09
C GLY A 96 -18.86 -14.05 3.88
N TRP A 97 -20.14 -13.91 3.59
CA TRP A 97 -20.74 -14.40 2.35
C TRP A 97 -21.85 -13.46 1.91
N THR A 98 -21.79 -13.04 0.65
CA THR A 98 -22.88 -12.33 -0.01
C THR A 98 -23.67 -13.31 -0.84
N ASP A 99 -24.96 -13.46 -0.53
CA ASP A 99 -25.85 -14.34 -1.27
C ASP A 99 -26.01 -13.83 -2.71
N PRO A 100 -25.58 -14.59 -3.73
CA PRO A 100 -25.59 -14.13 -5.12
C PRO A 100 -27.00 -13.98 -5.70
N VAL A 101 -28.04 -14.48 -5.01
CA VAL A 101 -29.43 -14.44 -5.49
C VAL A 101 -30.21 -13.25 -4.95
N ASN A 102 -30.05 -12.91 -3.66
CA ASN A 102 -30.82 -11.85 -3.01
C ASN A 102 -29.96 -10.69 -2.50
N GLY A 103 -28.62 -10.78 -2.60
CA GLY A 103 -27.69 -9.76 -2.14
C GLY A 103 -27.57 -9.67 -0.62
N ASN A 104 -28.04 -10.68 0.13
CA ASN A 104 -27.92 -10.66 1.58
C ASN A 104 -26.46 -10.82 1.99
N GLU A 105 -25.99 -9.98 2.91
CA GLU A 105 -24.65 -10.03 3.46
C GLU A 105 -24.71 -10.77 4.79
N ILE A 106 -23.97 -11.88 4.89
CA ILE A 106 -23.98 -12.77 6.05
C ILE A 106 -22.58 -12.80 6.66
N ALA A 107 -22.47 -12.33 7.90
CA ALA A 107 -21.28 -12.57 8.73
C ALA A 107 -21.28 -14.01 9.24
N ILE A 108 -20.14 -14.69 9.09
CA ILE A 108 -19.91 -16.06 9.53
C ILE A 108 -18.94 -16.01 10.69
N VAL A 109 -19.46 -16.13 11.90
CA VAL A 109 -18.73 -15.85 13.14
C VAL A 109 -18.31 -17.15 13.79
N GLY A 110 -17.01 -17.41 13.82
CA GLY A 110 -16.41 -18.52 14.54
C GLY A 110 -16.60 -18.38 16.05
N ARG A 111 -16.87 -19.50 16.70
CA ARG A 111 -17.05 -19.60 18.16
C ARG A 111 -16.35 -20.82 18.70
N THR A 112 -16.06 -20.80 20.00
CA THR A 112 -15.35 -21.92 20.62
C THR A 112 -16.03 -23.29 20.36
N ASN A 113 -17.36 -23.33 20.32
CA ASN A 113 -18.15 -24.57 20.16
C ASN A 113 -18.90 -24.70 18.81
N GLY A 114 -18.63 -23.87 17.82
CA GLY A 114 -19.31 -23.92 16.53
C GLY A 114 -19.22 -22.60 15.75
N THR A 115 -20.18 -22.35 14.87
CA THR A 115 -20.19 -21.19 13.97
C THR A 115 -21.59 -20.58 13.96
N ALA A 116 -21.66 -19.25 14.12
CA ALA A 116 -22.90 -18.48 14.04
C ALA A 116 -23.01 -17.79 12.67
N PHE A 117 -24.23 -17.69 12.16
CA PHE A 117 -24.54 -16.97 10.92
C PHE A 117 -25.44 -15.78 11.24
N VAL A 118 -24.98 -14.57 10.89
CA VAL A 118 -25.66 -13.32 11.21
C VAL A 118 -25.90 -12.55 9.92
N ASN A 119 -27.15 -12.26 9.59
CA ASN A 119 -27.49 -11.37 8.49
C ASN A 119 -27.20 -9.92 8.90
N ILE A 120 -26.42 -9.21 8.09
CA ILE A 120 -26.02 -7.82 8.31
C ILE A 120 -26.48 -6.87 7.18
N SER A 121 -27.36 -7.34 6.28
CA SER A 121 -27.88 -6.51 5.17
C SER A 121 -28.58 -5.23 5.61
N ASP A 122 -29.16 -5.25 6.81
CA ASP A 122 -29.47 -4.05 7.57
C ASP A 122 -28.39 -3.93 8.67
N PRO A 123 -27.29 -3.20 8.43
CA PRO A 123 -26.11 -3.22 9.29
C PRO A 123 -26.38 -2.60 10.67
N GLU A 124 -27.42 -1.78 10.80
CA GLU A 124 -27.87 -1.21 12.06
C GLU A 124 -28.75 -2.18 12.87
N ASN A 125 -29.31 -3.20 12.23
CA ASN A 125 -30.21 -4.18 12.85
C ASN A 125 -29.83 -5.62 12.47
N PRO A 126 -28.63 -6.11 12.85
CA PRO A 126 -28.19 -7.45 12.49
C PRO A 126 -29.08 -8.54 13.09
N VAL A 127 -29.28 -9.63 12.35
CA VAL A 127 -30.15 -10.74 12.73
C VAL A 127 -29.38 -12.05 12.77
N HIS A 128 -29.27 -12.65 13.96
CA HIS A 128 -28.75 -14.02 14.10
C HIS A 128 -29.71 -15.03 13.45
N ILE A 129 -29.28 -15.62 12.34
CA ILE A 129 -30.06 -16.60 11.57
C ILE A 129 -29.99 -17.97 12.25
N GLY A 130 -28.79 -18.45 12.56
CA GLY A 130 -28.64 -19.74 13.20
C GLY A 130 -27.22 -20.10 13.59
N PHE A 131 -27.11 -21.20 14.33
CA PHE A 131 -25.87 -21.68 14.92
C PHE A 131 -25.61 -23.13 14.51
N LEU A 132 -24.49 -23.36 13.85
CA LEU A 132 -23.96 -24.68 13.49
C LEU A 132 -23.02 -25.14 14.60
N ARG A 133 -23.30 -26.31 15.20
CA ARG A 133 -22.40 -26.89 16.20
C ARG A 133 -21.15 -27.48 15.53
N SER A 134 -20.03 -27.40 16.24
CA SER A 134 -18.81 -28.15 15.93
C SER A 134 -19.14 -29.61 15.60
N HIS A 135 -18.56 -30.15 14.52
CA HIS A 135 -18.84 -31.51 14.03
C HIS A 135 -18.86 -32.56 15.15
N ASN A 136 -17.83 -32.54 16.00
CA ASN A 136 -17.64 -33.49 17.10
C ASN A 136 -18.25 -33.03 18.44
N ASN A 137 -19.04 -31.96 18.46
CA ASN A 137 -19.50 -31.24 19.67
C ASN A 137 -18.38 -30.77 20.61
N GLY A 138 -17.15 -30.70 20.10
CA GLY A 138 -15.97 -30.24 20.83
C GLY A 138 -15.87 -28.72 20.92
N THR A 139 -14.91 -28.27 21.72
CA THR A 139 -14.60 -26.86 21.96
C THR A 139 -13.16 -26.57 21.57
N SER A 140 -12.93 -25.60 20.69
CA SER A 140 -11.60 -25.11 20.29
C SER A 140 -11.57 -23.60 20.33
N SER A 141 -10.55 -23.00 20.94
CA SER A 141 -10.33 -21.56 20.84
C SER A 141 -9.96 -21.14 19.42
N TRP A 142 -9.38 -22.04 18.62
CA TRP A 142 -8.97 -21.79 17.24
C TRP A 142 -9.90 -22.53 16.26
N ARG A 143 -10.61 -21.75 15.47
CA ARG A 143 -11.35 -22.17 14.28
C ARG A 143 -11.06 -21.16 13.21
N ASP A 144 -11.10 -21.63 11.98
CA ASP A 144 -11.00 -20.79 10.81
C ASP A 144 -12.07 -21.20 9.80
N ILE A 145 -12.58 -20.19 9.07
CA ILE A 145 -13.66 -20.35 8.10
C ILE A 145 -13.27 -19.70 6.79
N LYS A 146 -13.52 -20.40 5.69
CA LYS A 146 -13.52 -19.81 4.34
C LYS A 146 -14.77 -20.23 3.57
N VAL A 147 -15.12 -19.47 2.54
CA VAL A 147 -16.29 -19.73 1.70
C VAL A 147 -15.84 -20.03 0.28
N TYR A 148 -16.46 -21.03 -0.34
CA TYR A 148 -16.31 -21.30 -1.75
C TYR A 148 -17.60 -21.88 -2.33
N ASN A 149 -18.01 -21.37 -3.50
CA ASN A 149 -19.19 -21.84 -4.23
C ASN A 149 -20.46 -21.96 -3.34
N ASP A 150 -20.78 -20.90 -2.59
CA ASP A 150 -21.87 -20.81 -1.61
C ASP A 150 -21.83 -21.83 -0.45
N HIS A 151 -20.64 -22.36 -0.10
CA HIS A 151 -20.47 -23.24 1.06
C HIS A 151 -19.42 -22.68 2.01
N ALA A 152 -19.70 -22.72 3.30
CA ALA A 152 -18.72 -22.46 4.34
C ALA A 152 -17.94 -23.75 4.64
N PHE A 153 -16.62 -23.64 4.68
CA PHE A 153 -15.66 -24.69 5.02
C PHE A 153 -14.98 -24.32 6.32
N ILE A 154 -15.09 -25.18 7.32
CA ILE A 154 -14.76 -24.85 8.72
C ILE A 154 -13.80 -25.90 9.26
N VAL A 155 -12.69 -25.44 9.83
CA VAL A 155 -11.72 -26.26 10.56
C VAL A 155 -11.69 -25.90 12.04
N ALA A 156 -11.10 -26.77 12.86
CA ALA A 156 -10.92 -26.51 14.28
C ALA A 156 -9.67 -27.20 14.81
N ASP A 157 -8.88 -26.46 15.57
CA ASP A 157 -7.67 -26.98 16.17
C ASP A 157 -7.93 -27.70 17.50
N SER A 158 -6.92 -28.38 18.04
CA SER A 158 -6.99 -29.23 19.22
C SER A 158 -8.16 -30.23 19.22
N GLN A 159 -8.67 -30.61 18.03
CA GLN A 159 -9.82 -31.50 17.87
C GLN A 159 -9.47 -32.73 17.02
N SER A 160 -9.12 -33.84 17.64
CA SER A 160 -8.67 -35.07 16.94
C SER A 160 -9.64 -35.68 15.91
N THR A 161 -10.92 -35.30 15.91
CA THR A 161 -11.95 -35.85 15.01
C THR A 161 -12.80 -34.76 14.35
N HIS A 162 -12.34 -33.50 14.29
CA HIS A 162 -13.15 -32.43 13.69
C HIS A 162 -13.20 -32.54 12.17
N GLY A 163 -12.06 -32.68 11.51
CA GLY A 163 -11.96 -32.69 10.05
C GLY A 163 -12.41 -31.37 9.42
N LEU A 164 -12.83 -31.44 8.15
CA LEU A 164 -13.38 -30.31 7.41
C LEU A 164 -14.91 -30.38 7.47
N GLN A 165 -15.51 -29.46 8.25
CA GLN A 165 -16.95 -29.32 8.34
C GLN A 165 -17.45 -28.40 7.21
N VAL A 166 -18.52 -28.79 6.51
CA VAL A 166 -19.07 -28.03 5.39
C VAL A 166 -20.53 -27.68 5.63
N TYR A 167 -20.92 -26.46 5.31
CA TYR A 167 -22.30 -25.99 5.39
C TYR A 167 -22.73 -25.25 4.12
N ASP A 168 -23.86 -25.66 3.54
CA ASP A 168 -24.47 -25.02 2.37
C ASP A 168 -25.20 -23.73 2.78
N MET A 169 -24.60 -22.59 2.47
CA MET A 169 -25.09 -21.27 2.88
C MET A 169 -26.45 -20.93 2.28
N ARG A 170 -26.81 -21.55 1.14
CA ARG A 170 -28.10 -21.33 0.46
C ARG A 170 -29.28 -21.78 1.32
N GLN A 171 -29.07 -22.67 2.29
CA GLN A 171 -30.10 -23.08 3.25
C GLN A 171 -30.54 -21.93 4.17
N LEU A 172 -29.68 -20.93 4.39
CA LEU A 172 -30.00 -19.77 5.23
C LEU A 172 -31.16 -18.94 4.68
N ARG A 173 -31.39 -18.95 3.36
CA ARG A 173 -32.49 -18.25 2.67
C ARG A 173 -33.88 -18.57 3.23
N ASN A 174 -34.05 -19.79 3.75
CA ASN A 174 -35.32 -20.29 4.27
C ASN A 174 -35.26 -20.60 5.77
N THR A 175 -34.13 -20.31 6.41
CA THR A 175 -33.90 -20.61 7.83
C THR A 175 -34.57 -19.55 8.71
N GLN A 176 -35.29 -19.99 9.74
CA GLN A 176 -35.88 -19.07 10.71
C GLN A 176 -34.79 -18.51 11.64
N PRO A 177 -34.86 -17.24 12.09
CA PRO A 177 -33.91 -16.69 13.03
C PRO A 177 -33.75 -17.55 14.30
N ASN A 178 -32.53 -17.57 14.84
CA ASN A 178 -32.13 -18.36 16.00
C ASN A 178 -32.25 -19.89 15.85
N SER A 179 -32.15 -20.41 14.63
CA SER A 179 -32.19 -21.86 14.39
C SER A 179 -30.92 -22.59 14.84
N THR A 180 -31.04 -23.85 15.22
CA THR A 180 -29.88 -24.77 15.32
C THR A 180 -29.70 -25.46 13.97
N LEU A 181 -28.48 -25.41 13.43
CA LEU A 181 -28.15 -25.91 12.10
C LEU A 181 -27.38 -27.23 12.20
N THR A 182 -27.36 -27.98 11.10
CA THR A 182 -26.59 -29.21 10.94
C THR A 182 -25.71 -29.07 9.71
N GLU A 183 -24.48 -29.59 9.78
CA GLU A 183 -23.56 -29.61 8.65
C GLU A 183 -24.16 -30.36 7.46
N THR A 184 -23.78 -29.96 6.26
CA THR A 184 -24.33 -30.49 5.01
C THR A 184 -23.40 -31.51 4.38
N ALA A 185 -22.10 -31.41 4.66
CA ALA A 185 -21.10 -32.42 4.35
C ALA A 185 -19.95 -32.36 5.37
N HIS A 186 -19.14 -33.41 5.36
CA HIS A 186 -17.99 -33.56 6.23
C HIS A 186 -16.90 -34.35 5.51
N PHE A 187 -15.66 -33.89 5.62
CA PHE A 187 -14.49 -34.63 5.16
C PHE A 187 -13.57 -34.96 6.34
N ASN A 188 -13.30 -36.26 6.51
CA ASN A 188 -12.61 -36.82 7.67
C ASN A 188 -11.14 -37.22 7.38
N GLY A 189 -10.51 -36.62 6.38
CA GLY A 189 -9.11 -36.93 6.00
C GLY A 189 -8.07 -36.46 7.02
N PHE A 190 -8.43 -35.49 7.87
CA PHE A 190 -7.64 -35.03 9.00
C PHE A 190 -8.54 -34.88 10.24
N GLY A 191 -7.91 -34.68 11.40
CA GLY A 191 -8.60 -34.45 12.67
C GLY A 191 -8.57 -32.98 13.05
N SER A 192 -7.42 -32.55 13.57
CA SER A 192 -7.14 -31.17 13.97
C SER A 192 -6.58 -30.40 12.80
N ALA A 193 -6.94 -29.12 12.67
CA ALA A 193 -6.26 -28.15 11.80
C ALA A 193 -6.41 -26.73 12.36
N HIS A 194 -5.35 -25.95 12.23
CA HIS A 194 -5.30 -24.60 12.79
C HIS A 194 -6.07 -23.61 11.91
N ASN A 195 -5.80 -23.64 10.60
CA ASN A 195 -6.29 -22.65 9.65
C ASN A 195 -6.65 -23.30 8.29
N ILE A 196 -7.39 -22.59 7.45
CA ILE A 196 -7.77 -22.97 6.10
C ILE A 196 -7.65 -21.76 5.15
N ALA A 197 -6.94 -21.95 4.04
CA ALA A 197 -7.01 -21.05 2.89
C ALA A 197 -7.79 -21.73 1.77
N ILE A 198 -8.52 -20.97 0.94
CA ILE A 198 -9.15 -21.49 -0.28
C ILE A 198 -8.77 -20.59 -1.45
N ASN A 199 -8.24 -21.19 -2.52
CA ASN A 199 -8.17 -20.51 -3.79
C ASN A 199 -9.49 -20.70 -4.54
N GLU A 200 -10.26 -19.62 -4.64
CA GLU A 200 -11.59 -19.64 -5.26
C GLU A 200 -11.54 -19.82 -6.79
N ASP A 201 -10.42 -19.51 -7.46
CA ASP A 201 -10.29 -19.72 -8.90
C ASP A 201 -10.17 -21.20 -9.27
N THR A 202 -9.55 -21.99 -8.38
CA THR A 202 -9.21 -23.39 -8.65
C THR A 202 -10.10 -24.37 -7.87
N GLY A 203 -10.77 -23.91 -6.82
CA GLY A 203 -11.60 -24.74 -5.97
C GLY A 203 -10.78 -25.71 -5.11
N PHE A 204 -9.58 -25.30 -4.68
CA PHE A 204 -8.76 -26.04 -3.73
C PHE A 204 -8.67 -25.34 -2.38
N ALA A 205 -8.89 -26.11 -1.33
CA ALA A 205 -8.65 -25.72 0.05
C ALA A 205 -7.29 -26.23 0.52
N TYR A 206 -6.58 -25.40 1.26
CA TYR A 206 -5.26 -25.65 1.83
C TYR A 206 -5.39 -25.64 3.34
N ILE A 207 -5.40 -26.83 3.93
CA ILE A 207 -5.58 -27.03 5.36
C ILE A 207 -4.20 -27.02 6.00
N VAL A 208 -3.96 -26.09 6.93
CA VAL A 208 -2.65 -25.87 7.55
C VAL A 208 -2.72 -26.05 9.06
N GLY A 209 -1.56 -26.27 9.68
CA GLY A 209 -1.44 -26.64 11.09
C GLY A 209 -2.14 -27.96 11.43
N SER A 210 -2.40 -28.80 10.42
CA SER A 210 -3.15 -30.03 10.61
C SER A 210 -2.34 -31.16 11.23
N ASN A 211 -3.02 -32.17 11.77
CA ASN A 211 -2.37 -33.42 12.20
C ASN A 211 -1.95 -34.33 11.02
N GLN A 212 -2.07 -33.84 9.79
CA GLN A 212 -1.61 -34.47 8.56
C GLN A 212 -0.54 -33.58 7.91
N CYS A 213 0.17 -34.11 6.90
CA CYS A 213 1.12 -33.33 6.11
C CYS A 213 2.20 -32.58 6.93
N SER A 214 2.56 -33.10 8.11
CA SER A 214 3.47 -32.44 9.06
C SER A 214 3.04 -31.03 9.50
N GLY A 215 1.76 -30.69 9.37
CA GLY A 215 1.25 -29.35 9.61
C GLY A 215 1.37 -28.38 8.43
N GLY A 216 1.94 -28.81 7.30
CA GLY A 216 2.08 -27.99 6.08
C GLY A 216 0.78 -27.92 5.27
N LEU A 217 0.89 -27.68 3.95
CA LEU A 217 -0.26 -27.51 3.06
C LEU A 217 -0.90 -28.87 2.73
N TYR A 218 -1.92 -29.26 3.50
CA TYR A 218 -2.76 -30.42 3.17
C TYR A 218 -3.87 -29.98 2.21
N MET A 219 -3.74 -30.37 0.94
CA MET A 219 -4.59 -29.87 -0.15
C MET A 219 -5.83 -30.74 -0.32
N VAL A 220 -6.99 -30.10 -0.39
CA VAL A 220 -8.31 -30.73 -0.55
C VAL A 220 -9.00 -30.09 -1.76
N ASP A 221 -9.41 -30.91 -2.73
CA ASP A 221 -10.31 -30.50 -3.80
C ASP A 221 -11.71 -30.27 -3.21
N VAL A 222 -12.19 -29.02 -3.30
CA VAL A 222 -13.51 -28.58 -2.83
C VAL A 222 -14.41 -28.14 -3.99
N SER A 223 -14.01 -28.37 -5.24
CA SER A 223 -14.81 -28.08 -6.45
C SER A 223 -16.19 -28.76 -6.44
N SER A 224 -16.32 -29.86 -5.69
CA SER A 224 -17.58 -30.46 -5.28
C SER A 224 -17.78 -30.31 -3.76
N PRO A 225 -18.41 -29.22 -3.27
CA PRO A 225 -18.48 -28.92 -1.84
C PRO A 225 -19.15 -30.01 -0.97
N GLN A 226 -20.03 -30.83 -1.55
CA GLN A 226 -20.70 -31.92 -0.83
C GLN A 226 -19.84 -33.18 -0.71
N ALA A 227 -18.74 -33.28 -1.45
CA ALA A 227 -17.83 -34.40 -1.42
C ALA A 227 -16.36 -33.94 -1.58
N PRO A 228 -15.82 -33.17 -0.61
CA PRO A 228 -14.41 -32.78 -0.65
C PRO A 228 -13.50 -34.01 -0.68
N SER A 229 -12.35 -33.91 -1.35
CA SER A 229 -11.43 -35.04 -1.49
C SER A 229 -9.98 -34.62 -1.40
N TYR A 230 -9.12 -35.51 -0.89
CA TYR A 230 -7.68 -35.25 -0.78
C TYR A 230 -7.04 -35.11 -2.17
N ALA A 231 -6.23 -34.07 -2.35
CA ALA A 231 -5.56 -33.77 -3.62
C ALA A 231 -4.03 -33.86 -3.54
N GLY A 232 -3.43 -33.50 -2.41
CA GLY A 232 -1.98 -33.31 -2.32
C GLY A 232 -1.49 -32.89 -0.95
N CYS A 233 -0.17 -32.90 -0.78
CA CYS A 233 0.47 -32.49 0.46
C CYS A 233 1.83 -31.86 0.17
N PHE A 234 2.06 -30.67 0.73
CA PHE A 234 3.39 -30.07 0.85
C PHE A 234 3.80 -30.05 2.33
N SER A 235 4.85 -30.82 2.68
CA SER A 235 5.30 -30.97 4.07
C SER A 235 6.80 -30.69 4.25
N SER A 236 7.47 -30.16 3.22
CA SER A 236 8.94 -30.06 3.20
C SER A 236 9.47 -29.04 4.21
N ASP A 237 8.72 -27.96 4.45
CA ASP A 237 9.09 -26.94 5.44
C ASP A 237 8.58 -27.25 6.86
N GLY A 238 7.56 -28.09 6.98
CA GLY A 238 6.97 -28.48 8.26
C GLY A 238 5.67 -27.76 8.55
N TYR A 239 5.55 -27.20 9.75
CA TYR A 239 4.32 -26.58 10.23
C TYR A 239 4.08 -25.24 9.53
N THR A 240 2.86 -25.06 9.01
CA THR A 240 2.37 -23.80 8.45
C THR A 240 1.23 -23.32 9.34
N HIS A 241 1.33 -22.09 9.83
CA HIS A 241 0.33 -21.50 10.73
C HIS A 241 -0.89 -21.01 9.96
N ASP A 242 -0.62 -20.22 8.91
CA ASP A 242 -1.61 -19.66 7.99
C ASP A 242 -1.02 -19.67 6.58
N ALA A 243 -1.86 -19.50 5.56
CA ALA A 243 -1.43 -19.38 4.17
C ALA A 243 -2.37 -18.49 3.36
N GLN A 244 -1.84 -17.94 2.28
CA GLN A 244 -2.64 -17.39 1.19
C GLN A 244 -2.25 -18.07 -0.12
N CYS A 245 -3.24 -18.51 -0.90
CA CYS A 245 -3.02 -19.19 -2.17
C CYS A 245 -3.81 -18.50 -3.29
N VAL A 246 -3.12 -18.14 -4.37
CA VAL A 246 -3.67 -17.35 -5.48
C VAL A 246 -3.23 -17.91 -6.83
N ILE A 247 -3.96 -17.58 -7.90
CA ILE A 247 -3.37 -17.62 -9.24
C ILE A 247 -2.47 -16.40 -9.37
N TYR A 248 -1.15 -16.63 -9.46
CA TYR A 248 -0.17 -15.57 -9.46
C TYR A 248 -0.26 -14.72 -10.73
N ASN A 249 -0.33 -13.41 -10.56
CA ASN A 249 -0.47 -12.42 -11.63
C ASN A 249 0.61 -11.32 -11.50
N GLY A 250 1.67 -11.59 -10.73
CA GLY A 250 2.71 -10.62 -10.47
C GLY A 250 3.85 -10.60 -11.47
N PRO A 251 4.88 -9.79 -11.19
CA PRO A 251 5.95 -9.47 -12.15
C PRO A 251 6.89 -10.65 -12.43
N ASP A 252 6.92 -11.69 -11.61
CA ASP A 252 7.70 -12.90 -11.90
C ASP A 252 7.06 -13.72 -13.04
N VAL A 253 7.48 -13.40 -14.27
CA VAL A 253 6.95 -13.98 -15.50
C VAL A 253 7.07 -15.51 -15.59
N ILE A 254 7.93 -16.14 -14.80
CA ILE A 254 8.11 -17.60 -14.80
C ILE A 254 6.90 -18.30 -14.14
N TYR A 255 6.30 -17.63 -13.15
CA TYR A 255 5.22 -18.15 -12.32
C TYR A 255 3.86 -17.50 -12.61
N GLN A 256 3.78 -16.54 -13.54
CA GLN A 256 2.48 -16.00 -13.98
C GLN A 256 1.51 -17.11 -14.44
N GLY A 257 0.28 -17.04 -13.93
CA GLY A 257 -0.78 -18.01 -14.17
C GLY A 257 -0.63 -19.32 -13.41
N ARG A 258 0.39 -19.47 -12.57
CA ARG A 258 0.55 -20.62 -11.67
C ARG A 258 -0.19 -20.41 -10.36
N GLU A 259 -0.53 -21.50 -9.70
CA GLU A 259 -1.11 -21.43 -8.37
C GLU A 259 0.00 -21.41 -7.33
N ILE A 260 0.14 -20.28 -6.65
CA ILE A 260 1.20 -20.01 -5.68
C ILE A 260 0.57 -19.87 -4.30
N CYS A 261 1.13 -20.58 -3.32
CA CYS A 261 0.82 -20.42 -1.91
C CYS A 261 1.98 -19.78 -1.18
N VAL A 262 1.70 -18.76 -0.38
CA VAL A 262 2.61 -18.22 0.64
C VAL A 262 2.17 -18.80 1.98
N GLY A 263 3.05 -19.52 2.66
CA GLY A 263 2.85 -20.03 4.01
C GLY A 263 3.57 -19.16 5.05
N TYR A 264 2.91 -18.93 6.17
CA TYR A 264 3.42 -18.19 7.34
C TYR A 264 3.77 -19.23 8.40
N ASN A 265 5.06 -19.53 8.58
CA ASN A 265 5.52 -20.79 9.16
C ASN A 265 6.19 -20.63 10.54
N GLU A 266 5.67 -19.75 11.39
CA GLU A 266 6.19 -19.43 12.74
C GLU A 266 7.57 -18.74 12.75
N ASP A 267 8.42 -18.96 11.75
CA ASP A 267 9.78 -18.42 11.66
C ASP A 267 10.15 -17.79 10.29
N THR A 268 9.32 -18.05 9.27
CA THR A 268 9.60 -17.69 7.88
C THR A 268 8.33 -17.48 7.08
N ILE A 269 8.46 -16.73 5.97
CA ILE A 269 7.55 -16.84 4.84
C ILE A 269 8.09 -17.88 3.86
N THR A 270 7.23 -18.79 3.41
CA THR A 270 7.61 -19.88 2.50
C THR A 270 6.70 -19.88 1.29
N ILE A 271 7.28 -19.70 0.10
CA ILE A 271 6.53 -19.65 -1.16
C ILE A 271 6.60 -20.99 -1.87
N VAL A 272 5.45 -21.51 -2.27
CA VAL A 272 5.28 -22.85 -2.85
C VAL A 272 4.44 -22.75 -4.13
N ASP A 273 4.98 -23.27 -5.23
CA ASP A 273 4.18 -23.57 -6.43
C ASP A 273 3.41 -24.87 -6.20
N VAL A 274 2.09 -24.74 -6.10
CA VAL A 274 1.16 -25.85 -5.87
C VAL A 274 0.35 -26.19 -7.11
N SER A 275 0.72 -25.67 -8.30
CA SER A 275 -0.01 -25.90 -9.55
C SER A 275 -0.24 -27.39 -9.82
N ASP A 276 0.80 -28.20 -9.64
CA ASP A 276 0.70 -29.66 -9.58
C ASP A 276 0.57 -30.11 -8.12
N LYS A 277 -0.67 -30.37 -7.70
CA LYS A 277 -1.01 -30.83 -6.33
C LYS A 277 -0.27 -32.13 -5.94
N SER A 278 0.14 -32.94 -6.91
CA SER A 278 0.86 -34.20 -6.67
C SER A 278 2.36 -34.01 -6.47
N ASN A 279 2.90 -32.86 -6.89
CA ASN A 279 4.32 -32.52 -6.80
C ASN A 279 4.51 -31.01 -6.53
N PRO A 280 4.10 -30.51 -5.36
CA PRO A 280 4.32 -29.11 -4.99
C PRO A 280 5.81 -28.81 -4.86
N VAL A 281 6.22 -27.62 -5.27
CA VAL A 281 7.62 -27.18 -5.31
C VAL A 281 7.79 -25.96 -4.43
N GLN A 282 8.63 -26.07 -3.40
CA GLN A 282 9.07 -24.90 -2.63
C GLN A 282 9.99 -24.05 -3.50
N LEU A 283 9.62 -22.78 -3.70
CA LEU A 283 10.41 -21.81 -4.45
C LEU A 283 11.41 -21.13 -3.51
N SER A 284 10.90 -20.60 -2.41
CA SER A 284 11.70 -19.88 -1.42
C SER A 284 11.25 -20.16 0.02
N ARG A 285 12.15 -19.87 0.96
CA ARG A 285 11.92 -19.87 2.40
C ARG A 285 12.75 -18.74 2.99
N SER A 286 12.09 -17.64 3.33
CA SER A 286 12.73 -16.40 3.73
C SER A 286 12.46 -16.11 5.20
N GLY A 287 13.53 -15.98 5.96
CA GLY A 287 13.47 -15.50 7.35
C GLY A 287 13.82 -14.04 7.46
N TYR A 288 13.54 -13.45 8.61
CA TYR A 288 13.77 -12.03 8.87
C TYR A 288 14.29 -11.77 10.28
N SER A 289 14.91 -10.60 10.45
CA SER A 289 15.39 -10.15 11.75
C SER A 289 14.23 -9.84 12.68
N GLY A 290 14.28 -10.34 13.92
CA GLY A 290 13.26 -10.09 14.92
C GLY A 290 12.20 -11.18 15.05
N SER A 291 12.10 -12.10 14.08
CA SER A 291 11.08 -13.16 14.04
C SER A 291 10.83 -13.85 15.39
N ARG A 292 9.55 -13.99 15.75
CA ARG A 292 9.09 -14.73 16.93
C ARG A 292 7.99 -15.73 16.62
N TYR A 293 7.06 -15.37 15.74
CA TYR A 293 5.92 -16.17 15.32
C TYR A 293 5.29 -15.59 14.05
N THR A 294 5.90 -15.86 12.89
CA THR A 294 5.35 -15.51 11.58
C THR A 294 3.93 -16.08 11.43
N HIS A 295 2.92 -15.20 11.50
CA HIS A 295 1.58 -15.61 11.87
C HIS A 295 0.63 -15.68 10.67
N GLN A 296 0.45 -14.55 9.98
CA GLN A 296 -0.46 -14.40 8.86
C GLN A 296 -0.02 -13.22 8.00
N GLY A 297 -0.42 -13.23 6.73
CA GLY A 297 -0.22 -12.11 5.82
C GLY A 297 -1.11 -12.20 4.59
N TRP A 298 -1.01 -11.18 3.75
CA TRP A 298 -1.81 -11.06 2.53
C TRP A 298 -1.06 -10.29 1.44
N PHE A 299 -1.23 -10.66 0.18
CA PHE A 299 -0.82 -9.84 -0.96
C PHE A 299 -1.55 -8.50 -0.94
N LEU A 300 -0.83 -7.41 -1.15
CA LEU A 300 -1.41 -6.07 -1.08
C LEU A 300 -2.52 -5.85 -2.13
N ASN A 301 -2.32 -6.39 -3.33
CA ASN A 301 -3.24 -6.26 -4.46
C ASN A 301 -2.99 -7.38 -5.49
N ASP A 302 -3.81 -7.40 -6.55
CA ASP A 302 -3.78 -8.41 -7.61
C ASP A 302 -2.50 -8.41 -8.48
N ASN A 303 -1.60 -7.44 -8.28
CA ASN A 303 -0.26 -7.47 -8.88
C ASN A 303 0.68 -8.42 -8.11
N HIS A 304 0.29 -8.93 -6.94
CA HIS A 304 1.03 -9.94 -6.16
C HIS A 304 2.55 -9.68 -6.02
N SER A 305 2.97 -8.41 -6.06
CA SER A 305 4.38 -8.00 -5.94
C SER A 305 4.75 -7.64 -4.52
N ILE A 306 3.78 -7.22 -3.71
CA ILE A 306 3.97 -6.87 -2.31
C ILE A 306 3.13 -7.79 -1.42
N LEU A 307 3.75 -8.28 -0.36
CA LEU A 307 3.13 -9.05 0.70
C LEU A 307 3.26 -8.28 2.03
N ILE A 308 2.15 -8.20 2.77
CA ILE A 308 2.14 -7.66 4.13
C ILE A 308 1.97 -8.82 5.11
N MET A 309 2.75 -8.84 6.19
CA MET A 309 2.80 -9.96 7.13
C MET A 309 2.95 -9.48 8.57
N ASN A 310 2.32 -10.17 9.50
CA ASN A 310 2.36 -9.90 10.94
C ASN A 310 3.08 -11.02 11.72
N ASP A 311 3.66 -10.67 12.88
CA ASP A 311 4.39 -11.56 13.78
C ASP A 311 3.84 -11.51 15.21
N GLU A 312 2.88 -12.40 15.49
CA GLU A 312 1.99 -12.34 16.65
C GLU A 312 2.68 -12.43 18.04
N LEU A 313 3.98 -12.70 18.12
CA LEU A 313 4.67 -12.84 19.42
C LEU A 313 5.80 -11.84 19.62
N ASP A 314 6.04 -10.93 18.69
CA ASP A 314 7.17 -10.02 18.76
C ASP A 314 6.98 -8.87 19.76
N GLU A 315 5.76 -8.36 19.97
CA GLU A 315 5.51 -7.31 20.97
C GLU A 315 5.66 -7.87 22.38
N GLN A 316 5.21 -9.10 22.61
CA GLN A 316 5.36 -9.76 23.91
C GLN A 316 6.81 -10.15 24.22
N ARG A 317 7.53 -10.69 23.23
CA ARG A 317 8.85 -11.29 23.45
C ARG A 317 10.01 -10.33 23.22
N SER A 318 9.78 -9.25 22.47
CA SER A 318 10.79 -8.24 22.15
C SER A 318 10.45 -6.86 22.72
N SER A 319 9.26 -6.68 23.33
CA SER A 319 8.82 -5.41 23.95
C SER A 319 8.85 -4.24 22.96
N ILE A 320 8.45 -4.51 21.72
CA ILE A 320 8.27 -3.52 20.65
C ILE A 320 6.79 -3.12 20.57
N ASN A 321 6.51 -2.09 19.77
CA ASN A 321 5.15 -1.76 19.39
C ASN A 321 4.64 -2.69 18.29
N THR A 322 3.32 -2.69 18.07
CA THR A 322 2.64 -3.39 16.97
C THR A 322 3.43 -3.24 15.67
N THR A 323 3.85 -4.33 15.03
CA THR A 323 4.75 -4.24 13.87
C THR A 323 4.31 -5.12 12.71
N SER A 324 3.93 -4.50 11.58
CA SER A 324 3.69 -5.22 10.33
C SER A 324 4.88 -5.11 9.38
N TYR A 325 5.17 -6.19 8.67
CA TYR A 325 6.33 -6.35 7.80
C TYR A 325 5.91 -6.25 6.33
N ILE A 326 6.69 -5.52 5.54
CA ILE A 326 6.44 -5.27 4.12
C ILE A 326 7.50 -6.03 3.31
N TRP A 327 7.04 -6.91 2.44
CA TRP A 327 7.88 -7.77 1.62
C TRP A 327 7.67 -7.49 0.14
N ASP A 328 8.76 -7.25 -0.58
CA ASP A 328 8.79 -7.40 -2.03
C ASP A 328 8.94 -8.89 -2.38
N VAL A 329 7.97 -9.37 -3.13
CA VAL A 329 7.84 -10.73 -3.66
C VAL A 329 7.67 -10.69 -5.19
N SER A 330 8.23 -9.66 -5.82
CA SER A 330 8.31 -9.52 -7.27
C SER A 330 9.18 -10.59 -7.93
N ASP A 331 10.15 -11.14 -7.20
CA ASP A 331 10.89 -12.37 -7.48
C ASP A 331 10.51 -13.42 -6.42
N LEU A 332 9.73 -14.43 -6.82
CA LEU A 332 9.22 -15.43 -5.87
C LEU A 332 10.30 -16.37 -5.33
N ASP A 333 11.43 -16.48 -6.04
CA ASP A 333 12.60 -17.25 -5.61
C ASP A 333 13.44 -16.47 -4.58
N ASN A 334 13.34 -15.13 -4.56
CA ASN A 334 14.11 -14.25 -3.66
C ASN A 334 13.26 -13.16 -2.96
N PRO A 335 12.29 -13.51 -2.09
CA PRO A 335 11.55 -12.52 -1.31
C PRO A 335 12.47 -11.64 -0.44
N ASN A 336 12.22 -10.33 -0.44
CA ASN A 336 12.99 -9.35 0.33
C ASN A 336 12.09 -8.51 1.24
N GLU A 337 12.48 -8.31 2.49
CA GLU A 337 11.83 -7.36 3.37
C GLU A 337 12.28 -5.94 2.99
N ILE A 338 11.34 -5.06 2.62
CA ILE A 338 11.63 -3.69 2.16
C ILE A 338 11.28 -2.63 3.19
N GLY A 339 10.53 -2.97 4.24
CA GLY A 339 10.18 -2.05 5.30
C GLY A 339 9.25 -2.64 6.34
N ARG A 340 8.91 -1.82 7.33
CA ARG A 340 7.98 -2.20 8.40
C ARG A 340 7.11 -1.01 8.76
N TYR A 341 5.86 -1.29 9.10
CA TYR A 341 5.02 -0.35 9.83
C TYR A 341 5.17 -0.60 11.33
N VAL A 342 5.53 0.44 12.08
CA VAL A 342 5.54 0.40 13.54
C VAL A 342 4.40 1.26 14.06
N GLY A 343 3.41 0.59 14.66
CA GLY A 343 2.22 1.23 15.22
C GLY A 343 2.49 2.03 16.50
N PRO A 344 1.53 2.85 16.94
CA PRO A 344 1.70 3.71 18.11
C PRO A 344 1.52 2.99 19.45
N THR A 345 1.17 1.70 19.44
CA THR A 345 0.80 0.95 20.65
C THR A 345 1.60 -0.34 20.80
N PRO A 346 1.72 -0.91 22.01
CA PRO A 346 2.34 -2.22 22.22
C PRO A 346 1.32 -3.37 22.11
N ALA A 347 0.17 -3.19 21.46
CA ALA A 347 -0.77 -4.27 21.25
C ALA A 347 -0.20 -5.29 20.25
N VAL A 348 -0.59 -6.55 20.39
CA VAL A 348 -0.13 -7.62 19.51
C VAL A 348 -0.78 -7.43 18.14
N ASP A 349 0.03 -7.40 17.08
CA ASP A 349 -0.46 -7.49 15.70
C ASP A 349 -1.15 -8.84 15.46
N HIS A 350 -2.07 -8.94 14.49
CA HIS A 350 -2.73 -10.24 14.25
C HIS A 350 -3.23 -10.35 12.81
N ASN A 351 -4.51 -10.65 12.60
CA ASN A 351 -5.05 -10.85 11.25
C ASN A 351 -5.20 -9.54 10.50
N LEU A 352 -4.61 -9.49 9.31
CA LEU A 352 -4.68 -8.40 8.34
C LEU A 352 -5.26 -8.88 7.00
N TYR A 353 -5.96 -7.97 6.34
CA TYR A 353 -6.48 -8.17 4.99
C TYR A 353 -6.27 -6.91 4.18
N THR A 354 -6.25 -7.02 2.86
CA THR A 354 -6.01 -5.86 1.99
C THR A 354 -7.27 -5.52 1.20
N LEU A 355 -7.54 -4.24 1.02
CA LEU A 355 -8.68 -3.76 0.24
C LEU A 355 -8.31 -2.42 -0.41
N ASN A 356 -8.32 -2.35 -1.73
CA ASN A 356 -8.06 -1.11 -2.49
C ASN A 356 -6.76 -0.39 -2.08
N ASN A 357 -5.64 -1.13 -1.96
CA ASN A 357 -4.35 -0.59 -1.48
C ASN A 357 -4.41 0.03 -0.06
N TYR A 358 -5.29 -0.50 0.78
CA TYR A 358 -5.23 -0.32 2.23
C TYR A 358 -5.00 -1.67 2.89
N VAL A 359 -4.29 -1.65 4.01
CA VAL A 359 -4.18 -2.79 4.93
C VAL A 359 -5.17 -2.58 6.07
N ILE A 360 -6.02 -3.56 6.32
CA ILE A 360 -7.03 -3.57 7.36
C ILE A 360 -6.66 -4.68 8.34
N GLU A 361 -6.05 -4.29 9.45
CA GLU A 361 -5.53 -5.21 10.46
C GLU A 361 -6.32 -5.12 11.76
N THR A 362 -6.41 -6.23 12.47
CA THR A 362 -6.95 -6.28 13.82
C THR A 362 -5.84 -6.62 14.79
N ASN A 363 -5.57 -5.73 15.73
CA ASN A 363 -4.41 -5.83 16.63
C ASN A 363 -4.88 -6.07 18.06
N TYR A 364 -5.63 -7.15 18.26
CA TYR A 364 -6.22 -7.54 19.54
C TYR A 364 -6.78 -6.36 20.35
N ARG A 365 -6.04 -5.89 21.36
CA ARG A 365 -6.43 -4.84 22.29
C ARG A 365 -6.46 -3.43 21.66
N ALA A 366 -5.76 -3.22 20.55
CA ALA A 366 -5.81 -1.96 19.82
C ALA A 366 -6.95 -1.91 18.77
N GLY A 367 -7.75 -2.96 18.65
CA GLY A 367 -8.87 -3.04 17.71
C GLY A 367 -8.43 -3.06 16.24
N MET A 368 -9.31 -2.60 15.35
CA MET A 368 -9.04 -2.53 13.92
C MET A 368 -8.28 -1.26 13.54
N ARG A 369 -7.22 -1.40 12.73
CA ARG A 369 -6.46 -0.32 12.11
C ARG A 369 -6.58 -0.39 10.59
N ILE A 370 -6.63 0.77 9.95
CA ILE A 370 -6.61 0.91 8.49
C ILE A 370 -5.34 1.69 8.14
N LEU A 371 -4.42 1.04 7.43
CA LEU A 371 -3.15 1.61 7.01
C LEU A 371 -3.17 1.91 5.53
N ARG A 372 -2.71 3.10 5.16
CA ARG A 372 -2.50 3.56 3.79
C ARG A 372 -1.15 3.08 3.28
N THR A 373 -1.11 2.66 2.03
CA THR A 373 0.09 2.11 1.37
C THR A 373 0.54 2.94 0.16
N THR A 374 0.33 4.26 0.18
CA THR A 374 0.73 5.16 -0.92
C THR A 374 2.24 5.20 -1.13
N GLU A 375 3.02 4.95 -0.08
CA GLU A 375 4.49 4.95 -0.09
C GLU A 375 5.05 3.52 0.05
N ILE A 376 4.29 2.50 -0.37
CA ILE A 376 4.65 1.10 -0.12
C ILE A 376 5.91 0.66 -0.85
N GLU A 377 6.18 1.24 -2.02
CA GLU A 377 7.43 1.00 -2.77
C GLU A 377 8.65 1.46 -1.98
N ASN A 378 8.49 2.44 -1.10
CA ASN A 378 9.54 2.92 -0.19
C ASN A 378 9.57 2.15 1.15
N GLY A 379 8.78 1.08 1.27
CA GLY A 379 8.68 0.30 2.51
C GLY A 379 7.91 1.02 3.63
N VAL A 380 6.99 1.94 3.29
CA VAL A 380 6.26 2.75 4.27
C VAL A 380 4.76 2.52 4.20
N MET A 381 4.13 2.30 5.36
CA MET A 381 2.69 2.40 5.56
C MET A 381 2.38 3.42 6.64
N THR A 382 1.21 4.05 6.59
CA THR A 382 0.78 5.04 7.58
C THR A 382 -0.64 4.78 8.05
N GLU A 383 -0.93 4.96 9.34
CA GLU A 383 -2.29 4.77 9.85
C GLU A 383 -3.22 5.87 9.31
N ALA A 384 -4.31 5.47 8.65
CA ALA A 384 -5.31 6.38 8.09
C ALA A 384 -6.60 6.40 8.92
N ALA A 385 -6.98 5.27 9.51
CA ALA A 385 -8.21 5.16 10.30
C ALA A 385 -8.10 4.06 11.37
N TYR A 386 -8.99 4.09 12.36
CA TYR A 386 -9.08 3.00 13.34
C TYR A 386 -10.46 2.91 14.01
N PHE A 387 -10.76 1.74 14.57
CA PHE A 387 -11.88 1.52 15.49
C PHE A 387 -11.47 0.54 16.59
N ASP A 388 -11.47 1.01 17.83
CA ASP A 388 -10.97 0.27 18.99
C ASP A 388 -12.11 -0.32 19.83
N THR A 389 -12.15 -1.65 19.95
CA THR A 389 -13.16 -2.37 20.74
C THR A 389 -12.80 -2.48 22.23
N ILE A 390 -11.57 -2.13 22.63
CA ILE A 390 -11.07 -2.14 24.01
C ILE A 390 -10.50 -0.74 24.38
N PRO A 391 -11.37 0.24 24.69
CA PRO A 391 -10.95 1.62 25.01
C PRO A 391 -9.99 1.79 26.21
N GLY A 392 -9.82 0.75 27.02
CA GLY A 392 -9.11 0.79 28.31
C GLY A 392 -7.71 0.22 28.28
N SER A 393 -7.25 -0.38 27.18
CA SER A 393 -5.99 -1.10 27.18
C SER A 393 -5.45 -1.31 25.77
N ASN A 394 -4.16 -1.04 25.57
CA ASN A 394 -3.41 -1.43 24.37
C ASN A 394 -2.23 -2.35 24.71
N SER A 395 -2.34 -3.14 25.80
CA SER A 395 -1.23 -4.01 26.19
C SER A 395 -1.09 -5.20 25.25
N ALA A 396 0.12 -5.74 25.13
CA ALA A 396 0.43 -6.95 24.37
C ALA A 396 -0.27 -8.19 24.97
N GLN A 397 -1.57 -8.38 24.71
CA GLN A 397 -2.39 -9.49 25.22
C GLN A 397 -3.39 -9.98 24.16
N PHE A 398 -3.68 -11.28 24.18
CA PHE A 398 -4.57 -11.99 23.24
C PHE A 398 -6.06 -11.84 23.59
N SER A 399 -6.53 -10.61 23.71
CA SER A 399 -7.95 -10.28 23.96
C SER A 399 -8.33 -9.05 23.14
N GLY A 400 -9.55 -8.99 22.64
CA GLY A 400 -10.01 -7.92 21.74
C GLY A 400 -10.41 -8.48 20.39
N THR A 401 -10.17 -7.74 19.31
CA THR A 401 -10.50 -8.17 17.94
C THR A 401 -9.57 -9.28 17.47
N TRP A 402 -10.11 -10.46 17.19
CA TRP A 402 -9.39 -11.60 16.63
C TRP A 402 -9.15 -11.43 15.13
N SER A 403 -10.19 -11.06 14.37
CA SER A 403 -10.14 -10.97 12.91
C SER A 403 -11.20 -10.01 12.41
N ASN A 404 -11.09 -9.62 11.15
CA ASN A 404 -12.04 -8.78 10.44
C ASN A 404 -12.42 -9.40 9.08
N TYR A 405 -13.55 -8.99 8.52
CA TYR A 405 -13.89 -9.29 7.13
C TYR A 405 -14.33 -7.99 6.43
N PRO A 406 -13.52 -7.46 5.48
CA PRO A 406 -13.76 -6.14 4.88
C PRO A 406 -14.42 -6.18 3.50
N TYR A 407 -14.73 -7.35 2.95
CA TYR A 407 -15.07 -7.51 1.53
C TYR A 407 -16.57 -7.39 1.19
N PHE A 408 -17.40 -6.84 2.08
CA PHE A 408 -18.82 -6.63 1.78
C PHE A 408 -19.01 -5.45 0.83
N ALA A 409 -19.88 -5.63 -0.17
CA ALA A 409 -20.15 -4.60 -1.19
C ALA A 409 -20.82 -3.35 -0.60
N SER A 410 -21.47 -3.48 0.56
CA SER A 410 -22.00 -2.35 1.33
C SER A 410 -20.93 -1.42 1.91
N GLY A 411 -19.66 -1.84 1.88
CA GLY A 411 -18.52 -1.17 2.52
C GLY A 411 -18.49 -1.34 4.05
N ASN A 412 -19.34 -2.20 4.61
CA ASN A 412 -19.29 -2.54 6.03
C ASN A 412 -18.16 -3.54 6.29
N ILE A 413 -17.48 -3.37 7.41
CA ILE A 413 -16.49 -4.33 7.92
C ILE A 413 -17.06 -4.96 9.18
N VAL A 414 -16.91 -6.27 9.31
CA VAL A 414 -17.30 -6.99 10.53
C VAL A 414 -16.08 -7.41 11.33
N LEU A 415 -16.11 -7.18 12.64
CA LEU A 415 -15.02 -7.50 13.57
C LEU A 415 -15.49 -8.53 14.59
N SER A 416 -14.70 -9.59 14.76
CA SER A 416 -14.96 -10.59 15.80
C SER A 416 -14.13 -10.28 17.03
N ASP A 417 -14.75 -9.69 18.05
CA ASP A 417 -14.13 -9.50 19.35
C ASP A 417 -14.34 -10.74 20.21
N ILE A 418 -13.23 -11.33 20.64
CA ILE A 418 -13.13 -12.61 21.34
C ILE A 418 -14.10 -12.69 22.51
N GLY A 419 -14.10 -11.65 23.34
CA GLY A 419 -14.75 -11.67 24.64
C GLY A 419 -16.07 -10.91 24.70
N THR A 420 -16.34 -9.98 23.79
CA THR A 420 -17.56 -9.15 23.81
C THR A 420 -18.60 -9.62 22.78
N GLY A 421 -18.27 -9.64 21.49
CA GLY A 421 -19.28 -9.83 20.44
C GLY A 421 -18.82 -9.46 19.04
N LEU A 422 -19.78 -9.47 18.13
CA LEU A 422 -19.62 -9.04 16.75
C LEU A 422 -19.84 -7.53 16.64
N PHE A 423 -18.88 -6.81 16.09
CA PHE A 423 -19.02 -5.41 15.71
C PHE A 423 -19.24 -5.30 14.21
N ILE A 424 -20.10 -4.38 13.79
CA ILE A 424 -20.29 -4.00 12.39
C ILE A 424 -19.92 -2.53 12.33
N VAL A 425 -18.90 -2.19 11.55
CA VAL A 425 -18.37 -0.84 11.42
C VAL A 425 -18.34 -0.42 9.96
N LYS A 426 -18.28 0.88 9.70
CA LYS A 426 -18.23 1.42 8.36
C LYS A 426 -17.18 2.53 8.26
N PRO A 427 -16.07 2.31 7.53
CA PRO A 427 -15.13 3.37 7.22
C PRO A 427 -15.78 4.48 6.38
N ASP A 428 -15.46 5.73 6.70
CA ASP A 428 -15.74 6.86 5.83
C ASP A 428 -14.58 7.00 4.84
N TRP A 429 -14.66 6.24 3.73
CA TRP A 429 -13.62 6.23 2.70
C TRP A 429 -13.35 7.61 2.10
N GLN A 430 -14.39 8.47 2.00
CA GLN A 430 -14.18 9.83 1.53
C GLN A 430 -13.32 10.63 2.52
N ALA A 431 -13.61 10.53 3.82
CA ALA A 431 -12.77 11.18 4.83
C ALA A 431 -11.35 10.59 4.83
N ILE A 432 -11.21 9.26 4.76
CA ILE A 432 -9.92 8.57 4.73
C ILE A 432 -9.08 8.99 3.53
N ASP A 433 -9.63 9.01 2.32
CA ASP A 433 -8.88 9.36 1.11
C ASP A 433 -8.49 10.85 1.07
N ASN A 434 -9.31 11.72 1.67
CA ASN A 434 -9.02 13.15 1.77
C ASN A 434 -8.19 13.52 3.02
N ASP A 435 -7.94 12.58 3.92
CA ASP A 435 -7.09 12.76 5.10
C ASP A 435 -5.63 12.69 4.64
N THR A 436 -5.13 13.80 4.07
CA THR A 436 -3.70 13.96 3.82
C THR A 436 -2.97 13.78 5.16
N PRO A 437 -1.98 12.87 5.26
CA PRO A 437 -1.17 12.75 6.46
C PRO A 437 -0.72 14.14 6.90
N PRO A 438 -0.72 14.45 8.20
CA PRO A 438 -0.21 15.73 8.66
C PRO A 438 1.18 15.95 8.05
N PRO A 439 1.46 17.12 7.44
CA PRO A 439 2.80 17.41 6.95
C PRO A 439 3.79 17.17 8.08
N ILE A 440 4.80 16.35 7.83
CA ILE A 440 5.88 16.12 8.80
C ILE A 440 6.49 17.50 9.10
N SER A 441 6.33 17.96 10.34
CA SER A 441 6.76 19.30 10.75
C SER A 441 7.96 19.18 11.67
N TYR A 442 9.13 19.57 11.15
CA TYR A 442 10.34 19.69 11.95
C TYR A 442 10.28 20.91 12.87
N CYS A 443 11.02 20.86 13.98
CA CYS A 443 11.22 22.02 14.84
C CYS A 443 11.95 23.15 14.08
N ASP A 444 11.61 24.40 14.40
CA ASP A 444 12.31 25.58 13.87
C ASP A 444 13.80 25.54 14.24
N ALA A 445 14.68 25.87 13.29
CA ALA A 445 16.11 26.06 13.52
C ALA A 445 16.65 27.17 12.60
N SER A 446 17.47 28.08 13.15
CA SER A 446 18.05 29.16 12.35
C SER A 446 19.20 29.90 13.06
N GLY A 447 20.06 30.52 12.26
CA GLY A 447 20.86 31.65 12.73
C GLY A 447 20.04 32.93 12.82
N ASN A 448 20.38 33.85 13.71
CA ASN A 448 19.80 35.21 13.74
C ASN A 448 20.61 36.17 12.87
N ASN A 449 21.82 35.78 12.46
CA ASN A 449 22.69 36.56 11.60
C ASN A 449 23.59 35.62 10.79
N ALA A 450 23.53 35.72 9.46
CA ALA A 450 24.40 35.03 8.52
C ALA A 450 25.20 36.01 7.63
N SER A 451 25.15 37.31 7.92
CA SER A 451 25.81 38.34 7.07
C SER A 451 27.33 38.34 7.20
N GLU A 452 27.86 37.67 8.21
CA GLU A 452 29.28 37.62 8.55
C GLU A 452 29.88 36.23 8.23
N GLU A 453 29.11 35.17 8.48
CA GLU A 453 29.46 33.77 8.25
C GLU A 453 28.24 32.93 7.83
N TRP A 454 28.45 31.96 6.95
CA TRP A 454 27.40 31.05 6.49
C TRP A 454 27.99 29.72 6.00
N ILE A 455 27.11 28.75 5.71
CA ILE A 455 27.51 27.47 5.13
C ILE A 455 27.80 27.72 3.65
N GLY A 456 29.07 27.65 3.24
CA GLY A 456 29.48 27.92 1.85
C GLY A 456 29.33 26.72 0.92
N ASN A 457 29.47 25.50 1.45
CA ASN A 457 29.26 24.26 0.70
C ASN A 457 29.07 23.07 1.66
N VAL A 458 28.07 22.23 1.37
CA VAL A 458 27.92 20.89 1.95
C VAL A 458 28.23 19.85 0.89
N GLU A 459 29.23 19.01 1.16
CA GLU A 459 29.59 17.87 0.32
C GLU A 459 29.40 16.56 1.08
N VAL A 460 28.73 15.59 0.46
CA VAL A 460 28.54 14.23 0.97
C VAL A 460 28.78 13.24 -0.17
N GLY A 461 29.82 12.43 -0.09
CA GLY A 461 30.18 11.52 -1.18
C GLY A 461 30.39 12.27 -2.51
N ASN A 462 29.49 12.06 -3.48
CA ASN A 462 29.51 12.76 -4.78
C ASN A 462 28.59 13.98 -4.84
N PHE A 463 27.75 14.20 -3.81
CA PHE A 463 26.87 15.36 -3.72
C PHE A 463 27.67 16.60 -3.29
N SER A 464 27.37 17.75 -3.89
CA SER A 464 27.89 19.07 -3.48
C SER A 464 26.81 20.12 -3.69
N ASN A 465 26.55 20.94 -2.67
CA ASN A 465 25.67 22.09 -2.76
C ASN A 465 26.37 23.36 -2.26
N PRO A 466 26.96 24.16 -3.17
CA PRO A 466 27.46 25.49 -2.84
C PRO A 466 26.29 26.45 -2.60
N SER A 467 26.27 27.07 -1.43
CA SER A 467 25.18 27.94 -0.97
C SER A 467 25.71 29.32 -0.50
N GLY A 468 24.78 30.26 -0.36
CA GLY A 468 25.08 31.65 0.01
C GLY A 468 24.44 32.03 1.33
N SER A 469 24.88 33.15 1.91
CA SER A 469 24.41 33.64 3.22
C SER A 469 22.89 33.62 3.39
N SER A 470 22.40 32.71 4.24
CA SER A 470 21.04 32.69 4.78
C SER A 470 21.04 32.30 6.25
N GLN A 471 19.98 32.68 6.97
CA GLN A 471 19.75 32.27 8.35
C GLN A 471 19.28 30.81 8.44
N TYR A 472 18.51 30.39 7.45
CA TYR A 472 18.01 29.04 7.23
C TYR A 472 17.81 28.85 5.72
N SER A 473 18.23 27.70 5.20
CA SER A 473 18.02 27.35 3.80
C SER A 473 17.32 25.99 3.69
N ASP A 474 16.20 25.95 2.95
CA ASP A 474 15.45 24.73 2.68
C ASP A 474 15.86 24.16 1.32
N PHE A 475 16.73 23.14 1.32
CA PHE A 475 17.21 22.46 0.12
C PHE A 475 16.59 21.06 -0.05
N THR A 476 15.37 20.90 0.44
CA THR A 476 14.68 19.61 0.57
C THR A 476 14.17 19.07 -0.77
N ALA A 477 14.11 19.94 -1.77
CA ALA A 477 13.92 19.53 -3.17
C ALA A 477 15.16 18.83 -3.76
N MET A 478 16.32 18.89 -3.09
CA MET A 478 17.53 18.17 -3.48
C MET A 478 17.65 16.87 -2.69
N SER A 479 18.03 15.79 -3.37
CA SER A 479 18.28 14.49 -2.75
C SER A 479 19.77 14.18 -2.68
N VAL A 480 20.24 13.82 -1.50
CA VAL A 480 21.60 13.37 -1.22
C VAL A 480 21.59 11.85 -1.08
N ALA A 481 22.05 11.15 -2.11
CA ALA A 481 22.19 9.70 -2.05
C ALA A 481 23.35 9.30 -1.12
N MET A 482 23.07 8.42 -0.17
CA MET A 482 24.04 7.92 0.80
C MET A 482 24.05 6.39 0.82
N SER A 483 25.24 5.81 0.84
CA SER A 483 25.38 4.37 0.96
C SER A 483 25.33 3.93 2.42
N ILE A 484 24.84 2.72 2.69
CA ILE A 484 24.93 2.11 4.02
C ILE A 484 26.39 2.08 4.51
N GLY A 485 26.61 2.46 5.76
CA GLY A 485 27.94 2.62 6.34
C GLY A 485 28.51 4.02 6.16
N ASN A 486 29.82 4.12 5.91
CA ASN A 486 30.53 5.40 5.98
C ASN A 486 30.37 6.23 4.70
N ASN A 487 29.87 7.45 4.84
CA ASN A 487 29.89 8.47 3.79
C ASN A 487 30.81 9.61 4.22
N ALA A 488 31.75 9.98 3.35
CA ALA A 488 32.66 11.10 3.60
C ALA A 488 31.91 12.43 3.45
N ILE A 489 32.20 13.38 4.33
CA ILE A 489 31.65 14.72 4.29
C ILE A 489 32.76 15.78 4.27
N THR A 490 32.49 16.87 3.56
CA THR A 490 33.30 18.10 3.57
C THR A 490 32.37 19.30 3.75
N LEU A 491 32.60 20.06 4.81
CA LEU A 491 31.80 21.22 5.20
C LEU A 491 32.66 22.47 5.11
N THR A 492 32.27 23.42 4.26
CA THR A 492 33.04 24.63 3.98
C THR A 492 32.35 25.84 4.60
N PRO A 493 32.95 26.51 5.60
CA PRO A 493 32.46 27.81 6.05
C PRO A 493 32.87 28.90 5.06
N GLU A 494 32.00 29.89 4.85
CA GLU A 494 32.31 31.08 4.07
C GLU A 494 32.08 32.35 4.91
N PHE A 495 32.86 33.41 4.64
CA PHE A 495 32.88 34.61 5.45
C PHE A 495 32.84 35.88 4.61
N ALA A 496 32.06 36.88 5.02
CA ALA A 496 32.02 38.16 4.32
C ALA A 496 33.34 38.96 4.42
N GLY A 497 34.19 38.65 5.42
CA GLY A 497 35.49 39.29 5.55
C GLY A 497 36.47 38.62 6.53
N THR A 498 36.14 38.58 7.82
CA THR A 498 37.00 37.94 8.84
C THR A 498 36.59 36.48 9.00
N SER A 499 37.57 35.57 9.05
CA SER A 499 37.30 34.16 9.35
C SER A 499 36.99 33.96 10.83
N TYR A 500 35.88 33.30 11.14
CA TYR A 500 35.45 32.97 12.51
C TYR A 500 35.50 31.46 12.76
N ASN A 501 35.57 31.06 14.03
CA ASN A 501 35.56 29.63 14.38
C ASN A 501 34.13 29.11 14.43
N GLU A 502 33.82 28.16 13.56
CA GLU A 502 32.49 27.59 13.40
C GLU A 502 32.43 26.14 13.88
N TYR A 503 31.35 25.81 14.60
CA TYR A 503 31.06 24.46 15.08
C TYR A 503 29.94 23.85 14.25
N TRP A 504 30.12 22.60 13.85
CA TRP A 504 29.20 21.88 12.98
C TRP A 504 28.58 20.65 13.66
N LYS A 505 27.29 20.42 13.39
CA LYS A 505 26.59 19.16 13.64
C LYS A 505 25.63 18.79 12.50
N ILE A 506 25.35 17.50 12.35
CA ILE A 506 24.41 16.97 11.37
C ILE A 506 23.47 15.96 12.04
N TRP A 507 22.18 16.02 11.72
CA TRP A 507 21.17 15.04 12.12
C TRP A 507 20.47 14.44 10.91
N ILE A 508 20.04 13.18 11.00
CA ILE A 508 19.22 12.49 9.99
C ILE A 508 18.05 11.79 10.71
N ASP A 509 16.82 12.15 10.36
CA ASP A 509 15.58 11.62 10.93
C ASP A 509 15.31 10.21 10.35
N PHE A 510 15.98 9.19 10.88
CA PHE A 510 15.97 7.85 10.26
C PHE A 510 14.61 7.16 10.34
N ASP A 511 13.78 7.52 11.32
CA ASP A 511 12.43 6.96 11.50
C ASP A 511 11.32 7.82 10.88
N ALA A 512 11.69 8.93 10.23
CA ALA A 512 10.80 9.87 9.54
C ALA A 512 9.66 10.40 10.43
N ASN A 513 9.92 10.56 11.73
CA ASN A 513 8.90 10.95 12.71
C ASN A 513 8.74 12.49 12.85
N GLY A 514 9.59 13.27 12.16
CA GLY A 514 9.57 14.74 12.19
C GLY A 514 10.33 15.36 13.37
N THR A 515 11.08 14.56 14.13
CA THR A 515 11.95 15.01 15.22
C THR A 515 13.39 14.60 14.95
N PHE A 516 14.34 15.19 15.68
CA PHE A 516 15.75 14.82 15.62
C PHE A 516 16.20 14.38 17.01
N ASP A 517 16.15 13.08 17.24
CA ASP A 517 16.51 12.44 18.50
C ASP A 517 18.03 12.40 18.70
N ALA A 518 18.45 12.12 19.95
CA ALA A 518 19.87 12.02 20.27
C ALA A 518 20.58 10.87 19.52
N SER A 519 19.83 9.83 19.13
CA SER A 519 20.33 8.73 18.29
C SER A 519 20.54 9.11 16.82
N GLU A 520 20.00 10.25 16.40
CA GLU A 520 19.95 10.71 15.01
C GLU A 520 21.01 11.76 14.71
N GLU A 521 21.82 12.14 15.70
CA GLU A 521 23.02 12.94 15.50
C GLU A 521 24.11 12.09 14.82
N VAL A 522 24.31 12.31 13.52
CA VAL A 522 25.25 11.53 12.70
C VAL A 522 26.64 12.16 12.59
N PHE A 523 26.79 13.45 12.96
CA PHE A 523 28.07 14.15 12.95
C PHE A 523 28.19 15.21 14.04
N ASP A 524 29.37 15.28 14.66
CA ASP A 524 29.82 16.35 15.55
C ASP A 524 31.29 16.69 15.24
N SER A 525 31.58 17.94 14.90
CA SER A 525 32.95 18.41 14.58
C SER A 525 33.94 18.35 15.77
N GLY A 526 33.45 18.16 17.00
CA GLY A 526 34.24 18.05 18.23
C GLY A 526 34.83 19.38 18.74
N GLY A 527 34.73 20.46 17.96
CA GLY A 527 35.26 21.78 18.28
C GLY A 527 35.05 22.78 17.15
N ALA A 528 35.10 24.07 17.47
CA ALA A 528 34.95 25.12 16.47
C ALA A 528 36.24 25.37 15.68
N SER A 529 36.12 25.58 14.36
CA SER A 529 37.22 25.78 13.42
C SER A 529 36.86 26.83 12.36
N SER A 530 37.81 27.66 11.94
CA SER A 530 37.64 28.58 10.81
C SER A 530 38.04 28.01 9.45
N ALA A 531 38.53 26.76 9.44
CA ALA A 531 38.90 26.03 8.24
C ALA A 531 37.82 24.99 7.87
N ILE A 532 37.86 24.52 6.63
CA ILE A 532 37.06 23.40 6.10
C ILE A 532 37.12 22.21 7.07
N VAL A 533 35.94 21.68 7.41
CA VAL A 533 35.78 20.50 8.27
C VAL A 533 35.57 19.27 7.39
N ASN A 534 36.36 18.22 7.63
CA ASN A 534 36.20 16.94 6.96
C ASN A 534 35.83 15.88 8.00
N GLY A 535 34.96 14.95 7.62
CA GLY A 535 34.48 13.91 8.52
C GLY A 535 33.86 12.74 7.77
N ASN A 536 33.26 11.83 8.54
CA ASN A 536 32.41 10.77 8.00
C ASN A 536 31.10 10.75 8.80
N ILE A 537 29.99 10.49 8.12
CA ILE A 537 28.71 10.09 8.71
C ILE A 537 28.54 8.59 8.51
N THR A 538 28.05 7.89 9.53
CA THR A 538 27.78 6.44 9.45
C THR A 538 26.29 6.22 9.34
N ILE A 539 25.84 5.67 8.22
CA ILE A 539 24.46 5.31 7.97
C ILE A 539 24.22 3.89 8.50
N PRO A 540 23.20 3.67 9.36
CA PRO A 540 22.94 2.37 9.94
C PRO A 540 22.41 1.40 8.89
N SER A 541 22.53 0.09 9.14
CA SER A 541 22.23 -0.95 8.14
C SER A 541 20.74 -1.11 7.82
N ASP A 542 19.87 -0.52 8.63
CA ASP A 542 18.42 -0.51 8.53
C ASP A 542 17.87 0.83 8.01
N ALA A 543 18.72 1.79 7.63
CA ALA A 543 18.28 3.01 6.98
C ALA A 543 17.71 2.70 5.58
N ALA A 544 16.48 3.13 5.33
CA ALA A 544 15.76 2.90 4.07
C ALA A 544 14.92 4.11 3.68
N GLY A 545 14.49 4.17 2.42
CA GLY A 545 13.62 5.22 1.90
C GLY A 545 14.30 6.60 1.84
N SER A 546 13.46 7.63 1.98
CA SER A 546 13.84 9.04 1.89
C SER A 546 13.44 9.78 3.16
N THR A 547 14.34 10.58 3.72
CA THR A 547 14.06 11.36 4.94
C THR A 547 14.84 12.69 4.98
N ARG A 548 14.70 13.46 6.07
CA ARG A 548 15.35 14.75 6.29
C ARG A 548 16.73 14.60 6.92
N MET A 549 17.69 15.31 6.35
CA MET A 549 18.96 15.66 7.00
C MET A 549 19.00 17.15 7.32
N ARG A 550 19.51 17.49 8.50
CA ARG A 550 19.77 18.86 8.94
C ARG A 550 21.26 19.08 9.19
N VAL A 551 21.83 20.12 8.58
CA VAL A 551 23.21 20.57 8.78
C VAL A 551 23.17 21.92 9.48
N ALA A 552 23.84 22.06 10.63
CA ALA A 552 23.89 23.33 11.35
C ALA A 552 25.33 23.77 11.60
N MET A 553 25.59 25.05 11.33
CA MET A 553 26.86 25.74 11.59
C MET A 553 26.63 26.89 12.56
N ARG A 554 27.41 26.95 13.64
CA ARG A 554 27.27 27.97 14.68
C ARG A 554 28.61 28.51 15.18
N TYR A 555 28.66 29.83 15.40
CA TYR A 555 29.84 30.51 15.91
C TYR A 555 30.22 30.02 17.32
N ASN A 556 31.45 29.47 17.42
CA ASN A 556 32.19 29.18 18.65
C ASN A 556 31.46 28.33 19.71
N ALA A 557 30.40 27.60 19.31
CA ALA A 557 29.61 26.76 20.20
C ALA A 557 28.83 25.72 19.39
N ALA A 558 28.61 24.54 19.95
CA ALA A 558 27.80 23.50 19.32
C ALA A 558 26.36 23.98 19.04
N PRO A 559 25.82 23.77 17.82
CA PRO A 559 24.40 23.96 17.54
C PRO A 559 23.56 22.83 18.14
N SER A 560 22.26 23.07 18.27
CA SER A 560 21.24 22.04 18.57
C SER A 560 20.38 21.83 17.33
N ALA A 561 19.74 20.67 17.19
CA ALA A 561 18.85 20.38 16.05
C ALA A 561 17.66 21.35 15.97
N CYS A 562 17.25 21.92 17.10
CA CYS A 562 16.13 22.86 17.23
C CYS A 562 16.56 24.16 17.91
N GLY A 563 15.87 25.25 17.57
CA GLY A 563 16.02 26.58 18.15
C GLY A 563 16.94 27.51 17.35
N SER A 564 17.04 28.76 17.79
CA SER A 564 17.87 29.76 17.12
C SER A 564 19.17 30.07 17.87
N PHE A 565 20.18 30.51 17.11
CA PHE A 565 21.45 30.98 17.63
C PHE A 565 21.90 32.28 16.95
N ASN A 566 22.84 33.02 17.54
CA ASN A 566 23.10 34.39 17.09
C ASN A 566 23.78 34.48 15.70
N TYR A 567 24.74 33.62 15.42
CA TYR A 567 25.71 33.74 14.32
C TYR A 567 25.93 32.35 13.70
N GLY A 568 25.73 32.23 12.38
CA GLY A 568 25.78 31.01 11.58
C GLY A 568 24.50 30.72 10.78
N GLU A 569 24.35 29.48 10.31
CA GLU A 569 23.27 29.05 9.40
C GLU A 569 22.84 27.60 9.68
N VAL A 570 21.60 27.28 9.27
CA VAL A 570 21.07 25.91 9.23
C VAL A 570 20.59 25.60 7.81
N GLU A 571 20.88 24.40 7.31
CA GLU A 571 20.42 23.92 6.00
C GLU A 571 19.76 22.54 6.14
N ASP A 572 18.64 22.35 5.45
CA ASP A 572 17.88 21.10 5.44
C ASP A 572 17.90 20.47 4.02
N TYR A 573 18.11 19.16 3.95
CA TYR A 573 18.22 18.38 2.71
C TYR A 573 17.37 17.12 2.77
N THR A 574 16.93 16.61 1.63
CA THR A 574 16.42 15.24 1.56
C THR A 574 17.59 14.27 1.37
N VAL A 575 17.61 13.16 2.11
CA VAL A 575 18.58 12.08 1.94
C VAL A 575 17.87 10.82 1.48
N THR A 576 18.55 10.03 0.66
CA THR A 576 18.08 8.72 0.20
C THR A 576 19.14 7.67 0.48
N PHE A 577 18.73 6.46 0.83
CA PHE A 577 19.64 5.36 1.11
C PHE A 577 19.59 4.33 -0.02
N ASP A 578 20.75 3.96 -0.55
CA ASP A 578 20.85 3.01 -1.68
C ASP A 578 20.36 1.62 -1.26
N GLY A 579 19.09 1.37 -1.58
CA GLY A 579 18.39 0.09 -1.56
C GLY A 579 17.33 -0.06 -2.65
N ASP A 580 16.95 0.99 -3.40
CA ASP A 580 16.14 0.84 -4.63
C ASP A 580 16.31 2.03 -5.61
N PRO A 581 16.10 1.84 -6.93
CA PRO A 581 16.22 2.89 -7.94
C PRO A 581 15.10 3.94 -7.77
N PRO A 582 15.25 5.16 -8.33
CA PRO A 582 14.18 6.15 -8.28
C PRO A 582 12.85 5.56 -8.76
N PRO A 583 11.70 5.98 -8.20
CA PRO A 583 10.40 5.40 -8.52
C PRO A 583 10.26 5.30 -10.03
N PRO A 584 9.80 4.16 -10.56
CA PRO A 584 9.61 4.02 -11.99
C PRO A 584 8.72 5.19 -12.43
N PRO A 585 9.15 6.00 -13.41
CA PRO A 585 8.36 7.13 -13.88
C PRO A 585 6.95 6.61 -14.21
N PRO A 586 5.89 7.39 -13.91
CA PRO A 586 4.51 6.98 -14.15
C PRO A 586 4.40 6.28 -15.49
N THR A 587 3.90 5.05 -15.53
CA THR A 587 3.82 4.30 -16.78
C THR A 587 2.87 5.04 -17.72
N CYS A 588 3.45 5.75 -18.69
CA CYS A 588 2.70 6.50 -19.67
C CYS A 588 2.18 5.54 -20.73
N SER A 589 0.86 5.45 -20.86
CA SER A 589 0.19 4.65 -21.90
C SER A 589 0.32 5.29 -23.29
N VAL A 590 0.64 6.59 -23.33
CA VAL A 590 0.95 7.36 -24.53
C VAL A 590 2.16 8.23 -24.24
N GLU A 591 3.16 8.17 -25.10
CA GLU A 591 4.24 9.16 -25.20
C GLU A 591 4.44 9.50 -26.68
N GLU A 592 4.21 10.76 -27.04
CA GLU A 592 4.41 11.25 -28.39
C GLU A 592 5.33 12.48 -28.36
N ASN A 593 6.58 12.26 -28.80
CA ASN A 593 7.63 13.27 -28.91
C ASN A 593 7.95 13.62 -30.38
N PHE A 594 7.17 13.12 -31.34
CA PHE A 594 7.25 13.46 -32.77
C PHE A 594 8.58 13.15 -33.47
N GLU A 595 9.52 12.47 -32.82
CA GLU A 595 10.81 12.06 -33.40
C GLU A 595 10.65 11.03 -34.53
N SER A 596 9.53 10.32 -34.55
CA SER A 596 9.21 9.31 -35.56
C SER A 596 8.31 9.83 -36.69
N GLY A 597 8.05 11.14 -36.71
CA GLY A 597 7.10 11.79 -37.61
C GLY A 597 5.71 11.93 -36.96
N LEU A 598 4.65 12.00 -37.78
CA LEU A 598 3.32 12.39 -37.29
C LEU A 598 2.64 11.41 -36.32
N GLY A 599 3.17 10.22 -36.04
CA GLY A 599 2.61 9.33 -34.99
C GLY A 599 1.13 8.96 -35.13
N GLY A 600 0.54 9.08 -36.33
CA GLY A 600 -0.90 8.89 -36.58
C GLY A 600 -1.77 10.14 -36.44
N TRP A 601 -1.19 11.29 -36.10
CA TRP A 601 -1.84 12.59 -36.17
C TRP A 601 -2.19 12.94 -37.62
N THR A 602 -3.32 13.63 -37.79
CA THR A 602 -3.82 14.06 -39.10
C THR A 602 -3.96 15.56 -39.17
N THR A 603 -3.48 16.14 -40.27
CA THR A 603 -3.58 17.57 -40.58
C THR A 603 -4.79 17.83 -41.48
N SER A 604 -5.50 18.92 -41.23
CA SER A 604 -6.64 19.40 -42.01
C SER A 604 -6.77 20.91 -41.86
N GLY A 605 -7.84 21.51 -42.41
CA GLY A 605 -8.07 22.96 -42.32
C GLY A 605 -8.23 23.61 -43.69
N SER A 606 -8.38 24.92 -43.69
CA SER A 606 -8.55 25.75 -44.88
C SER A 606 -7.37 26.69 -45.16
N CYS A 607 -6.38 26.76 -44.26
CA CYS A 607 -5.19 27.59 -44.45
C CYS A 607 -4.47 27.26 -45.77
N SER A 608 -3.94 28.29 -46.44
CA SER A 608 -3.22 28.15 -47.71
C SER A 608 -1.73 27.81 -47.53
N THR A 609 -1.18 28.15 -46.38
CA THR A 609 0.23 28.06 -45.95
C THR A 609 0.26 27.76 -44.43
N GLY A 610 1.42 27.40 -43.88
CA GLY A 610 1.54 27.13 -42.43
C GLY A 610 0.92 25.84 -41.92
N THR A 611 0.66 24.86 -42.80
CA THR A 611 0.17 23.55 -42.35
C THR A 611 1.13 22.91 -41.36
N PHE A 612 0.60 22.20 -40.36
CA PHE A 612 1.42 21.46 -39.39
C PHE A 612 2.28 20.40 -40.06
N ILE A 613 3.55 20.35 -39.68
CA ILE A 613 4.53 19.33 -40.08
C ILE A 613 5.31 18.85 -38.85
N THR A 614 6.07 17.76 -39.02
CA THR A 614 7.05 17.34 -38.01
C THR A 614 8.47 17.68 -38.45
N GLY A 615 9.27 18.19 -37.52
CA GLY A 615 10.68 18.52 -37.75
C GLY A 615 11.22 19.41 -36.64
N THR A 616 12.43 19.96 -36.82
CA THR A 616 13.03 20.87 -35.83
C THR A 616 12.53 22.30 -36.08
N PRO A 617 11.84 22.94 -35.12
CA PRO A 617 11.48 24.35 -35.24
C PRO A 617 12.74 25.24 -35.24
N ASP A 618 12.86 26.12 -36.21
CA ASP A 618 13.88 27.17 -36.22
C ASP A 618 13.32 28.43 -35.56
N GLN A 619 14.13 29.13 -34.76
CA GLN A 619 13.66 30.36 -34.13
C GLN A 619 13.46 31.45 -35.18
N VAL A 620 12.24 32.02 -35.24
CA VAL A 620 11.90 33.13 -36.13
C VAL A 620 11.53 34.34 -35.29
N VAL A 621 12.26 35.44 -35.49
CA VAL A 621 11.99 36.73 -34.84
C VAL A 621 11.74 37.77 -35.91
N ASN A 622 10.59 38.45 -35.83
CA ASN A 622 10.25 39.54 -36.73
C ASN A 622 9.65 40.71 -35.96
N GLY A 623 10.12 41.93 -36.23
CA GLY A 623 9.60 43.13 -35.55
C GLY A 623 9.83 43.15 -34.04
N GLY A 624 10.75 42.31 -33.51
CA GLY A 624 10.96 42.13 -32.08
C GLY A 624 10.04 41.10 -31.42
N VAL A 625 9.19 40.43 -32.20
CA VAL A 625 8.31 39.34 -31.75
C VAL A 625 8.88 38.02 -32.22
N THR A 626 9.04 37.07 -31.31
CA THR A 626 9.35 35.67 -31.66
C THR A 626 8.05 35.00 -32.12
N THR A 627 7.92 34.74 -33.41
CA THR A 627 6.71 34.08 -33.96
C THR A 627 6.85 32.57 -33.87
N GLN A 628 8.06 32.03 -34.09
CA GLN A 628 8.35 30.60 -33.90
C GLN A 628 9.51 30.41 -32.92
N VAL A 629 9.36 29.44 -32.01
CA VAL A 629 10.43 29.04 -31.08
C VAL A 629 11.52 28.25 -31.81
N GLY A 630 12.75 28.31 -31.29
CA GLY A 630 13.82 27.44 -31.76
C GLY A 630 13.89 26.16 -30.93
N GLY A 631 14.07 25.03 -31.61
CA GLY A 631 14.20 23.71 -30.99
C GLY A 631 12.86 23.09 -30.58
N ALA A 632 12.88 21.77 -30.43
CA ALA A 632 11.81 21.01 -29.80
C ALA A 632 11.97 21.05 -28.27
N GLN A 633 10.89 20.78 -27.54
CA GLN A 633 10.93 20.66 -26.09
C GLN A 633 11.54 19.32 -25.66
N SER A 634 11.31 18.26 -26.44
CA SER A 634 11.92 16.94 -26.28
C SER A 634 12.62 16.55 -27.58
N GLY A 635 13.84 16.01 -27.48
CA GLY A 635 14.60 15.60 -28.65
C GLY A 635 14.93 16.73 -29.62
N ASN A 636 14.74 16.47 -30.92
CA ASN A 636 15.03 17.39 -32.02
C ASN A 636 13.79 17.78 -32.82
N SER A 637 12.69 17.04 -32.74
CA SER A 637 11.52 17.19 -33.60
C SER A 637 10.28 17.52 -32.79
N ALA A 638 9.47 18.45 -33.28
CA ALA A 638 8.14 18.74 -32.75
C ALA A 638 7.12 18.72 -33.88
N LEU A 639 5.83 18.75 -33.54
CA LEU A 639 4.74 18.98 -34.49
C LEU A 639 4.36 20.45 -34.47
N PHE A 640 4.66 21.18 -35.55
CA PHE A 640 4.52 22.64 -35.59
C PHE A 640 4.13 23.12 -36.98
N THR A 641 3.57 24.32 -37.06
CA THR A 641 3.29 25.01 -38.33
C THR A 641 4.59 25.21 -39.11
N GLN A 642 4.52 25.10 -40.44
CA GLN A 642 5.71 24.94 -41.28
C GLN A 642 6.77 26.04 -41.05
N PRO A 643 8.07 25.69 -40.96
CA PRO A 643 9.10 26.69 -40.74
C PRO A 643 9.19 27.63 -41.95
N ASN A 644 9.24 28.93 -41.65
CA ASN A 644 9.45 30.05 -42.57
C ASN A 644 10.79 30.00 -43.33
N SER A 645 10.91 29.04 -44.23
CA SER A 645 12.15 28.68 -44.93
C SER A 645 12.64 29.74 -45.92
N GLY A 646 11.77 30.72 -46.25
CA GLY A 646 12.07 31.90 -47.06
C GLY A 646 12.27 33.22 -46.28
N GLY A 647 12.22 33.18 -44.95
CA GLY A 647 12.16 34.36 -44.06
C GLY A 647 10.77 34.51 -43.42
N ALA A 648 10.66 35.32 -42.37
CA ALA A 648 9.40 35.52 -41.65
C ALA A 648 8.27 36.00 -42.58
N GLY A 649 7.14 35.29 -42.64
CA GLY A 649 6.01 35.60 -43.53
C GLY A 649 5.94 34.82 -44.84
N SER A 650 6.64 33.68 -44.93
CA SER A 650 6.72 32.87 -46.15
C SER A 650 5.96 31.55 -46.07
N ASP A 651 5.94 30.92 -44.90
CA ASP A 651 5.32 29.62 -44.65
C ASP A 651 4.50 29.63 -43.35
N ASP A 652 4.22 30.79 -42.77
CA ASP A 652 3.30 30.93 -41.64
C ASP A 652 1.85 30.62 -42.04
N VAL A 653 0.99 30.53 -41.03
CA VAL A 653 -0.43 30.26 -41.25
C VAL A 653 -1.02 31.46 -41.98
N ASP A 654 -1.65 31.25 -43.15
CA ASP A 654 -2.40 32.31 -43.84
C ASP A 654 -3.74 31.79 -44.37
N GLY A 655 -4.71 32.70 -44.52
CA GLY A 655 -5.86 32.52 -45.39
C GLY A 655 -6.89 31.51 -44.87
N GLY A 656 -6.83 31.19 -43.58
CA GLY A 656 -7.75 30.29 -42.91
C GLY A 656 -7.16 29.57 -41.69
N GLU A 657 -7.87 28.53 -41.24
CA GLU A 657 -7.49 27.76 -40.06
C GLU A 657 -6.69 26.51 -40.48
N CYS A 658 -5.51 26.31 -39.88
CA CYS A 658 -4.78 25.04 -39.89
C CYS A 658 -5.15 24.22 -38.65
N VAL A 659 -5.40 22.91 -38.85
CA VAL A 659 -5.84 22.01 -37.78
C VAL A 659 -4.99 20.75 -37.76
N VAL A 660 -4.59 20.31 -36.58
CA VAL A 660 -3.98 18.99 -36.39
C VAL A 660 -4.69 18.24 -35.27
N THR A 661 -4.99 16.96 -35.50
CA THR A 661 -5.79 16.12 -34.59
C THR A 661 -5.08 14.80 -34.32
N SER A 662 -5.04 14.40 -33.06
CA SER A 662 -4.39 13.16 -32.62
C SER A 662 -5.19 11.92 -33.00
N PRO A 663 -4.58 10.73 -32.96
CA PRO A 663 -5.31 9.49 -32.76
C PRO A 663 -6.20 9.55 -31.51
N ALA A 664 -7.18 8.66 -31.46
CA ALA A 664 -7.95 8.43 -30.25
C ALA A 664 -7.15 7.52 -29.29
N TYR A 665 -6.82 8.03 -28.11
CA TYR A 665 -6.06 7.32 -27.09
C TYR A 665 -6.98 6.73 -26.03
N ASN A 666 -6.82 5.45 -25.71
CA ASN A 666 -7.60 4.81 -24.65
C ASN A 666 -6.90 5.00 -23.29
N VAL A 667 -7.64 5.59 -22.37
CA VAL A 667 -7.26 5.89 -20.99
C VAL A 667 -8.00 4.90 -20.10
N ALA A 668 -7.28 3.92 -19.54
CA ALA A 668 -7.90 2.81 -18.81
C ALA A 668 -8.35 3.18 -17.39
N THR A 669 -7.60 4.09 -16.75
CA THR A 669 -7.81 4.60 -15.38
C THR A 669 -7.64 6.12 -15.41
N THR A 670 -7.98 6.80 -14.31
CA THR A 670 -7.69 8.24 -14.19
C THR A 670 -6.20 8.49 -14.43
N SER A 671 -5.88 9.39 -15.36
CA SER A 671 -4.52 9.64 -15.85
C SER A 671 -4.24 11.13 -15.93
N ASP A 672 -3.01 11.51 -15.61
CA ASP A 672 -2.48 12.84 -15.89
C ASP A 672 -2.05 12.92 -17.36
N VAL A 673 -2.58 13.93 -18.05
CA VAL A 673 -2.23 14.23 -19.43
C VAL A 673 -1.43 15.53 -19.45
N SER A 674 -0.27 15.49 -20.07
CA SER A 674 0.61 16.65 -20.22
C SER A 674 1.07 16.80 -21.65
N LEU A 675 1.18 18.03 -22.15
CA LEU A 675 1.82 18.33 -23.43
C LEU A 675 2.37 19.74 -23.44
N TYR A 676 3.41 19.98 -24.22
CA TYR A 676 3.91 21.32 -24.46
C TYR A 676 3.29 21.90 -25.71
N TYR A 677 2.98 23.20 -25.69
CA TYR A 677 2.56 23.95 -26.86
C TYR A 677 3.32 25.28 -26.96
N PHE A 678 3.36 25.87 -28.15
CA PHE A 678 3.66 27.30 -28.31
C PHE A 678 2.65 27.95 -29.24
N HIS A 679 2.49 29.25 -29.08
CA HIS A 679 1.83 30.15 -30.01
C HIS A 679 2.65 31.44 -30.10
N GLY A 680 2.95 31.89 -31.30
CA GLY A 680 3.53 33.20 -31.53
C GLY A 680 2.76 33.92 -32.61
N GLN A 681 2.40 35.17 -32.33
CA GLN A 681 1.68 36.02 -33.25
C GLN A 681 2.32 37.42 -33.28
N ARG A 682 2.66 37.90 -34.48
CA ARG A 682 2.96 39.32 -34.71
C ARG A 682 1.73 39.98 -35.31
N ASP A 683 0.89 40.52 -34.44
CA ASP A 683 -0.38 41.13 -34.78
C ASP A 683 -0.20 42.55 -35.38
N ALA A 684 -0.72 42.77 -36.59
CA ALA A 684 -0.74 44.04 -37.33
C ALA A 684 -2.09 44.78 -37.19
N GLY A 685 -3.08 44.17 -36.53
CA GLY A 685 -4.36 44.73 -36.14
C GLY A 685 -5.40 44.74 -37.25
N ASP A 686 -5.26 43.88 -38.25
CA ASP A 686 -6.18 43.80 -39.39
C ASP A 686 -7.35 42.84 -39.18
N ASP A 687 -7.16 41.71 -38.48
CA ASP A 687 -8.16 40.63 -38.45
C ASP A 687 -8.48 40.07 -37.05
N ALA A 688 -9.72 40.25 -36.58
CA ALA A 688 -10.15 39.84 -35.25
C ALA A 688 -10.38 38.31 -35.04
N ASN A 689 -10.10 37.47 -36.04
CA ASN A 689 -10.37 36.02 -35.98
C ASN A 689 -9.11 35.16 -35.90
N ASP A 690 -7.99 35.81 -35.61
CA ASP A 690 -6.71 35.16 -35.47
C ASP A 690 -6.57 34.48 -34.11
N GLY A 691 -5.66 33.50 -34.05
CA GLY A 691 -5.20 32.93 -32.78
C GLY A 691 -5.10 31.41 -32.78
N PHE A 692 -5.11 30.85 -31.58
CA PHE A 692 -4.79 29.44 -31.32
C PHE A 692 -5.74 28.81 -30.30
N ASN A 693 -6.15 27.58 -30.56
CA ASN A 693 -6.90 26.77 -29.62
C ASN A 693 -6.27 25.38 -29.50
N LEU A 694 -6.03 24.96 -28.26
CA LEU A 694 -5.74 23.57 -27.91
C LEU A 694 -6.99 22.98 -27.27
N GLU A 695 -7.43 21.83 -27.74
CA GLU A 695 -8.73 21.27 -27.39
C GLU A 695 -8.68 19.77 -27.14
N LEU A 696 -9.65 19.29 -26.36
CA LEU A 696 -9.80 17.90 -25.96
C LEU A 696 -11.23 17.42 -26.21
N SER A 697 -11.37 16.25 -26.83
CA SER A 697 -12.60 15.46 -26.82
C SER A 697 -12.43 14.24 -25.91
N VAL A 698 -13.45 13.96 -25.10
CA VAL A 698 -13.52 12.77 -24.24
C VAL A 698 -14.69 11.91 -24.71
N ASN A 699 -14.45 10.60 -24.86
CA ASN A 699 -15.41 9.58 -25.31
C ASN A 699 -16.11 9.92 -26.63
N GLY A 700 -15.41 10.60 -27.54
CA GLY A 700 -15.96 11.03 -28.83
C GLY A 700 -16.99 12.15 -28.73
N GLY A 701 -17.07 12.85 -27.59
CA GLY A 701 -17.92 14.02 -27.38
C GLY A 701 -17.43 15.28 -28.11
N SER A 702 -18.12 16.40 -27.89
CA SER A 702 -17.68 17.70 -28.42
C SER A 702 -16.33 18.11 -27.84
N TYR A 703 -15.49 18.73 -28.67
CA TYR A 703 -14.21 19.29 -28.24
C TYR A 703 -14.42 20.45 -27.25
N GLN A 704 -13.69 20.41 -26.16
CA GLN A 704 -13.59 21.45 -25.13
C GLN A 704 -12.25 22.17 -25.27
N SER A 705 -12.23 23.49 -25.12
CA SER A 705 -10.99 24.28 -25.15
C SER A 705 -10.21 24.10 -23.85
N LEU A 706 -8.95 23.69 -23.95
CA LEU A 706 -7.97 23.70 -22.87
C LEU A 706 -7.25 25.05 -22.84
N VAL A 707 -6.77 25.48 -24.02
CA VAL A 707 -6.14 26.78 -24.23
C VAL A 707 -6.90 27.50 -25.33
N SER A 708 -7.14 28.79 -25.14
CA SER A 708 -7.70 29.68 -26.15
C SER A 708 -6.95 31.00 -26.10
N ILE A 709 -6.15 31.25 -27.13
CA ILE A 709 -5.43 32.49 -27.35
C ILE A 709 -6.12 33.15 -28.54
N GLY A 710 -6.73 34.32 -28.31
CA GLY A 710 -7.31 35.11 -29.40
C GLY A 710 -6.26 35.97 -30.09
N ASP A 711 -6.73 36.80 -31.00
CA ASP A 711 -5.95 37.78 -31.75
C ASP A 711 -5.17 38.74 -30.83
N GLN A 712 -3.86 38.51 -30.72
CA GLN A 712 -2.94 39.36 -29.94
C GLN A 712 -1.47 39.15 -30.32
N THR A 713 -0.67 40.22 -30.21
CA THR A 713 0.79 40.08 -30.25
C THR A 713 1.29 39.19 -29.11
N SER A 714 1.95 38.07 -29.43
CA SER A 714 2.50 37.12 -28.46
C SER A 714 3.86 36.58 -28.89
N ASN A 715 4.78 36.47 -27.93
CA ASN A 715 6.09 35.84 -28.16
C ASN A 715 5.97 34.34 -27.91
N ALA A 716 6.34 33.54 -28.91
CA ALA A 716 6.36 32.11 -28.80
C ALA A 716 7.34 31.63 -27.72
N ALA A 717 6.87 30.74 -26.86
CA ALA A 717 7.64 30.00 -25.88
C ALA A 717 6.94 28.65 -25.63
N TRP A 718 7.71 27.57 -25.48
CA TRP A 718 7.16 26.29 -25.07
C TRP A 718 6.54 26.41 -23.68
N THR A 719 5.25 26.10 -23.60
CA THR A 719 4.42 26.21 -22.40
C THR A 719 3.81 24.84 -22.13
N LEU A 720 3.93 24.36 -20.89
CA LEU A 720 3.35 23.09 -20.45
C LEU A 720 1.86 23.28 -20.15
N GLU A 721 1.01 22.44 -20.73
CA GLU A 721 -0.40 22.31 -20.38
C GLU A 721 -0.64 20.93 -19.75
N ASN A 722 -1.31 20.90 -18.60
CA ASN A 722 -1.61 19.67 -17.86
C ASN A 722 -3.10 19.61 -17.50
N PHE A 723 -3.70 18.43 -17.63
CA PHE A 723 -5.05 18.17 -17.16
C PHE A 723 -5.23 16.70 -16.79
N THR A 724 -6.23 16.40 -15.96
CA THR A 724 -6.57 15.03 -15.58
C THR A 724 -7.70 14.52 -16.47
N SER A 725 -7.60 13.28 -16.95
CA SER A 725 -8.66 12.58 -17.67
C SER A 725 -9.07 11.32 -16.94
N GLY A 726 -10.38 11.10 -16.78
CA GLY A 726 -10.90 9.83 -16.26
C GLY A 726 -10.83 8.71 -17.31
N ALA A 727 -11.22 7.49 -16.91
CA ALA A 727 -11.27 6.35 -17.83
C ALA A 727 -12.18 6.63 -19.04
N GLY A 728 -11.69 6.33 -20.24
CA GLY A 728 -12.37 6.63 -21.50
C GLY A 728 -11.42 6.74 -22.69
N THR A 729 -11.89 7.32 -23.79
CA THR A 729 -11.06 7.62 -24.96
C THR A 729 -10.86 9.12 -25.07
N ILE A 730 -9.64 9.60 -25.22
CA ILE A 730 -9.34 11.02 -25.43
C ILE A 730 -8.81 11.29 -26.85
N GLN A 731 -9.09 12.49 -27.36
CA GLN A 731 -8.53 12.97 -28.63
C GLN A 731 -8.20 14.46 -28.51
N ILE A 732 -6.97 14.83 -28.88
CA ILE A 732 -6.45 16.19 -28.78
C ILE A 732 -6.46 16.84 -30.16
N ARG A 733 -6.81 18.12 -30.21
CA ARG A 733 -6.80 18.91 -31.43
C ARG A 733 -6.19 20.29 -31.18
N ALA A 734 -5.25 20.68 -32.02
CA ALA A 734 -4.76 22.05 -32.08
C ALA A 734 -5.28 22.74 -33.35
N ARG A 735 -5.71 24.00 -33.20
CA ARG A 735 -6.16 24.85 -34.30
C ARG A 735 -5.44 26.18 -34.21
N VAL A 736 -4.96 26.66 -35.35
CA VAL A 736 -4.33 27.97 -35.48
C VAL A 736 -4.93 28.65 -36.69
N ALA A 737 -5.33 29.89 -36.54
CA ALA A 737 -5.99 30.65 -37.59
C ALA A 737 -5.27 31.97 -37.80
N ASP A 738 -5.04 32.26 -39.06
CA ASP A 738 -4.74 33.59 -39.59
C ASP A 738 -5.78 33.82 -40.67
N ALA A 739 -6.58 34.87 -40.52
CA ALA A 739 -7.71 35.13 -41.38
C ALA A 739 -7.27 35.67 -42.77
N THR A 740 -7.98 36.62 -43.38
CA THR A 740 -7.74 37.00 -44.80
C THR A 740 -7.09 38.36 -44.97
N GLY A 741 -6.93 39.10 -43.87
CA GLY A 741 -6.02 40.21 -43.71
C GLY A 741 -4.59 39.77 -44.04
N GLY A 742 -3.74 40.73 -44.30
CA GLY A 742 -2.36 40.45 -44.64
C GLY A 742 -1.49 41.38 -43.82
N GLY A 743 -0.60 40.81 -43.01
CA GLY A 743 0.19 41.61 -42.08
C GLY A 743 0.49 40.86 -40.78
N ASP A 744 -0.36 39.92 -40.40
CA ASP A 744 -0.13 39.02 -39.29
C ASP A 744 0.94 37.99 -39.62
N LEU A 745 1.58 37.44 -38.58
CA LEU A 745 2.39 36.22 -38.70
C LEU A 745 2.03 35.32 -37.55
N ILE A 746 1.55 34.12 -37.83
CA ILE A 746 1.06 33.22 -36.80
C ILE A 746 1.68 31.84 -36.95
N GLU A 747 2.25 31.34 -35.85
CA GLU A 747 2.82 30.01 -35.78
C GLU A 747 2.41 29.35 -34.47
N ALA A 748 2.28 28.03 -34.50
CA ALA A 748 1.97 27.22 -33.34
C ALA A 748 2.63 25.85 -33.41
N GLY A 749 2.83 25.22 -32.27
CA GLY A 749 3.34 23.86 -32.22
C GLY A 749 2.98 23.14 -30.94
N ILE A 750 3.14 21.83 -30.97
CA ILE A 750 2.96 20.92 -29.85
C ILE A 750 4.11 19.91 -29.78
N ASP A 751 4.46 19.50 -28.57
CA ASP A 751 5.52 18.52 -28.33
C ASP A 751 5.32 17.76 -27.01
N ASN A 752 5.95 16.59 -26.91
CA ASN A 752 6.08 15.77 -25.70
C ASN A 752 4.74 15.51 -24.99
N LEU A 753 3.75 15.02 -25.73
CA LEU A 753 2.48 14.58 -25.18
C LEU A 753 2.71 13.31 -24.35
N LYS A 754 2.22 13.30 -23.12
CA LYS A 754 2.21 12.14 -22.25
C LYS A 754 0.83 11.91 -21.64
N VAL A 755 0.43 10.65 -21.55
CA VAL A 755 -0.77 10.20 -20.83
C VAL A 755 -0.34 9.14 -19.84
N CYS A 756 -0.23 9.50 -18.57
CA CYS A 756 0.33 8.65 -17.53
C CYS A 756 -0.71 8.39 -16.46
N ALA A 757 -0.91 7.11 -16.10
CA ALA A 757 -1.85 6.76 -15.05
C ALA A 757 -1.46 7.49 -13.76
N GLN A 758 -2.43 8.06 -13.05
CA GLN A 758 -2.20 8.54 -11.70
C GLN A 758 -1.83 7.32 -10.84
N GLN A 759 -0.66 7.39 -10.20
CA GLN A 759 -0.20 6.35 -9.28
C GLN A 759 -0.99 6.40 -7.97
#